data_AF-A0AAJ2SAR3-F1
#
_entry.id   AF-A0AAJ2SAR3-F1
#
_cell.length_a   1.000
_cell.length_b   1.000
_cell.length_c   1.000
_cell.angle_alpha   90.00
_cell.angle_beta   90.00
_cell.angle_gamma   90.00
#
_symmetry.space_group_name_H-M   'P 1'
#
loop_
_entity.id
_entity.type
_entity.pdbx_description
1 polymer ?
#
loop_
_entity_poly.entity_id
_entity_poly.type
_entity_poly.pdbx_seq_one_letter_code
_entity_poly.pdbx_strand_id
1 'polypeptide(L)'
;MRINKLTQALFGMGALCVAGQAFALEAWNGQEGSDQFNVIFNNSVYQNAWWVGADQCPGNAQQDQGTNPWRLTRGATAQEISQYGNPTDCDIAGGNDSVNLSEFSQDQSYSKDEKVQYNGATYKTNELVSAHSYIPGKENPWKVWQATPEWENGKVYNAGDIVTRNGQSYEALFYTNANDPALAENQNPTKNNGKPWYPLGASSTVTQAQANAAPALNLNTLYDAGALMTWNGTPYIAQWQVKDVTPEGVSPWRAYVEWGNTKERVGTPKSAWPKQFYAPYVDFTLNSIPDLAAVAQSNNVTHYTLAFVVSKDADTCMPTWGTAYSMGDYAQYSKIKALREAGGDVMVSIGGANNSPLAASCKNVADLQQHYYDIVDNLNLKVLDFDIEGTWVADHESIGRRNQAVKAVQDQWKKEGREVAIWYTLPILPTGLTPEGIYVLQDAKAKGVALDGVNVMTMDYGNIQCQSDGTEGQNIHGKCATDAVDNLFKQVKAIWPEKSDNAVYAMLGTTPMIGYNDVQGEVFYMSDAHHVYQHAKDHGIGMIGAWSMMRDRPGIEKQVSPEHSGMTEQQAPLYAYSNVFAPFTQNSANPNQNHPPVAYAGISQQIDKAGVVTLDASGSSDQDGDSLTWQWEQLSGPAVNLSNANAAKATFTVASPLVPASYSFRVTVNDGKQSSHADTTVTVTDPNQPVKPALSVATMQQVNAGSQVTIVATATDPDSTAQQLKWHWTLPAGVGQVSGQDTNTLTIIEPADAKEASYALQVKVTDQSGLSANGEVTLQVHAAAQPDPTPAPAGDYDYVYPDGLASYTDGTKVLAADGSIYQCKPFPYSGWCAGAAWAYAPATGSNWQDAWDKR
;
A
#
# COMPACT_ATOMS: atom_id res chain seq x y z
N MET A 1 -4.23 -33.36 27.24
CA MET A 1 -4.56 -32.61 28.48
C MET A 1 -4.30 -33.51 29.69
N ARG A 2 -3.68 -33.00 30.76
CA ARG A 2 -3.35 -33.76 31.98
C ARG A 2 -4.24 -33.29 33.15
N ILE A 3 -4.70 -34.25 33.98
CA ILE A 3 -4.93 -34.20 35.46
C ILE A 3 -6.27 -33.57 35.93
N ASN A 4 -7.06 -34.05 36.91
CA ASN A 4 -6.99 -35.10 37.96
C ASN A 4 -8.42 -35.38 38.52
N LYS A 5 -8.67 -36.56 39.13
CA LYS A 5 -8.87 -36.72 40.60
C LYS A 5 -9.36 -38.13 40.98
N LEU A 6 -8.46 -38.87 41.61
CA LEU A 6 -8.75 -39.94 42.57
C LEU A 6 -9.61 -39.43 43.73
N THR A 7 -10.77 -40.05 43.91
CA THR A 7 -11.60 -40.16 45.13
C THR A 7 -12.42 -41.44 44.85
N GLN A 8 -12.48 -42.53 45.61
CA GLN A 8 -12.24 -42.86 47.01
C GLN A 8 -12.07 -44.39 47.06
N ALA A 9 -11.02 -44.89 47.70
CA ALA A 9 -10.98 -46.26 48.19
C ALA A 9 -11.34 -46.23 49.68
N LEU A 10 -12.53 -46.73 50.03
CA LEU A 10 -12.92 -47.12 51.39
C LEU A 10 -14.03 -48.17 51.27
N PHE A 11 -13.64 -49.43 51.12
CA PHE A 11 -14.52 -50.58 51.38
C PHE A 11 -14.47 -50.89 52.87
N GLY A 12 -15.56 -50.59 53.57
CA GLY A 12 -15.89 -51.15 54.87
C GLY A 12 -16.68 -52.47 54.68
N MET A 13 -16.20 -53.51 55.36
CA MET A 13 -16.81 -54.80 55.70
C MET A 13 -18.29 -55.08 55.30
N GLY A 14 -18.50 -56.21 54.62
CA GLY A 14 -19.50 -57.21 55.06
C GLY A 14 -20.78 -57.41 54.24
N ALA A 15 -20.82 -58.55 53.54
CA ALA A 15 -21.98 -59.40 53.22
C ALA A 15 -23.05 -58.94 52.18
N LEU A 16 -22.85 -59.46 50.95
CA LEU A 16 -23.83 -60.17 50.10
C LEU A 16 -25.26 -59.62 49.97
N CYS A 17 -25.46 -58.79 48.94
CA CYS A 17 -26.64 -58.85 48.08
C CYS A 17 -26.21 -58.72 46.62
N VAL A 18 -26.82 -59.51 45.75
CA VAL A 18 -26.50 -59.70 44.33
C VAL A 18 -26.64 -58.38 43.56
N ALA A 19 -25.51 -57.81 43.15
CA ALA A 19 -25.46 -56.80 42.10
C ALA A 19 -24.69 -57.42 40.93
N GLY A 20 -25.38 -57.62 39.80
CA GLY A 20 -24.73 -58.03 38.56
C GLY A 20 -23.59 -57.06 38.25
N GLN A 21 -22.44 -57.60 37.84
CA GLN A 21 -21.34 -56.78 37.35
C GLN A 21 -21.86 -55.97 36.16
N ALA A 22 -22.06 -54.67 36.36
CA ALA A 22 -22.21 -53.74 35.26
C ALA A 22 -20.83 -53.64 34.60
N PHE A 23 -20.59 -54.46 33.58
CA PHE A 23 -19.37 -54.34 32.77
C PHE A 23 -19.34 -52.95 32.13
N ALA A 24 -18.14 -52.40 31.95
CA ALA A 24 -17.96 -51.10 31.31
C ALA A 24 -18.55 -51.14 29.89
N LEU A 25 -19.49 -50.24 29.63
CA LEU A 25 -20.08 -50.04 28.31
C LEU A 25 -19.19 -49.06 27.53
N GLU A 26 -18.81 -49.41 26.31
CA GLU A 26 -17.99 -48.57 25.43
C GLU A 26 -18.55 -48.57 24.00
N ALA A 27 -18.14 -47.65 23.13
CA ALA A 27 -18.47 -47.76 21.71
C ALA A 27 -17.70 -48.92 21.07
N TRP A 28 -18.34 -49.62 20.13
CA TRP A 28 -17.63 -50.63 19.35
C TRP A 28 -16.51 -49.96 18.53
N ASN A 29 -15.30 -50.48 18.64
CA ASN A 29 -14.13 -49.99 17.90
C ASN A 29 -13.15 -51.15 17.64
N GLY A 30 -13.68 -52.28 17.17
CA GLY A 30 -12.87 -53.47 16.82
C GLY A 30 -12.28 -54.19 18.03
N GLN A 31 -13.03 -54.29 19.13
CA GLN A 31 -12.65 -55.11 20.29
C GLN A 31 -12.35 -56.55 19.87
N GLU A 32 -11.22 -57.09 20.33
CA GLU A 32 -10.79 -58.48 20.08
C GLU A 32 -10.54 -59.19 21.40
N GLY A 33 -11.00 -60.44 21.50
CA GLY A 33 -10.67 -61.30 22.62
C GLY A 33 -11.82 -62.17 23.10
N SER A 34 -11.52 -63.00 24.10
CA SER A 34 -12.49 -63.86 24.79
C SER A 34 -13.12 -63.20 26.01
N ASP A 35 -12.67 -62.00 26.37
CA ASP A 35 -13.25 -61.23 27.49
C ASP A 35 -14.69 -60.81 27.15
N GLN A 36 -15.51 -60.64 28.17
CA GLN A 36 -16.92 -60.26 27.99
C GLN A 36 -17.02 -58.74 27.78
N PHE A 37 -17.29 -58.33 26.54
CA PHE A 37 -17.47 -56.95 26.12
C PHE A 37 -18.95 -56.57 26.09
N ASN A 38 -19.26 -55.34 26.50
CA ASN A 38 -20.54 -54.69 26.20
C ASN A 38 -20.27 -53.45 25.37
N VAL A 39 -20.74 -53.43 24.12
CA VAL A 39 -20.44 -52.35 23.17
C VAL A 39 -21.70 -51.68 22.64
N ILE A 40 -21.65 -50.37 22.41
CA ILE A 40 -22.66 -49.60 21.68
C ILE A 40 -22.33 -49.63 20.19
N PHE A 41 -23.31 -50.03 19.38
CA PHE A 41 -23.25 -50.01 17.93
C PHE A 41 -24.66 -49.80 17.36
N ASN A 42 -24.83 -48.90 16.40
CA ASN A 42 -26.08 -48.63 15.70
C ASN A 42 -27.32 -48.54 16.61
N ASN A 43 -27.24 -47.66 17.61
CA ASN A 43 -28.25 -47.38 18.63
C ASN A 43 -28.57 -48.55 19.59
N SER A 44 -27.75 -49.59 19.61
CA SER A 44 -27.99 -50.82 20.35
C SER A 44 -26.76 -51.27 21.16
N VAL A 45 -27.00 -52.02 22.23
CA VAL A 45 -25.96 -52.60 23.08
C VAL A 45 -25.81 -54.09 22.76
N TYR A 46 -24.60 -54.50 22.42
CA TYR A 46 -24.25 -55.88 22.10
C TYR A 46 -23.27 -56.46 23.09
N GLN A 47 -23.41 -57.75 23.36
CA GLN A 47 -22.48 -58.52 24.18
C GLN A 47 -21.92 -59.70 23.40
N ASN A 48 -20.62 -59.97 23.50
CA ASN A 48 -20.05 -61.16 22.86
C ASN A 48 -20.41 -62.43 23.64
N ALA A 49 -20.79 -63.48 22.92
CA ALA A 49 -21.14 -64.80 23.45
C ALA A 49 -19.92 -65.72 23.56
N TRP A 50 -18.87 -65.47 22.78
CA TRP A 50 -17.57 -66.15 22.80
C TRP A 50 -16.50 -65.20 22.23
N TRP A 51 -15.31 -65.74 21.94
CA TRP A 51 -14.22 -64.97 21.36
C TRP A 51 -14.66 -64.19 20.10
N VAL A 52 -14.36 -62.90 20.08
CA VAL A 52 -14.66 -61.99 18.98
C VAL A 52 -13.36 -61.50 18.34
N GLY A 53 -13.28 -61.54 17.01
CA GLY A 53 -12.20 -60.92 16.24
C GLY A 53 -12.43 -59.43 16.03
N ALA A 54 -11.37 -58.63 15.88
CA ALA A 54 -11.48 -57.18 15.67
C ALA A 54 -12.40 -56.82 14.49
N ASP A 55 -12.36 -57.60 13.40
CA ASP A 55 -13.16 -57.46 12.18
C ASP A 55 -14.62 -57.93 12.32
N GLN A 56 -14.95 -58.61 13.42
CA GLN A 56 -16.28 -59.15 13.66
C GLN A 56 -17.18 -58.06 14.25
N CYS A 57 -17.71 -57.20 13.38
CA CYS A 57 -18.63 -56.13 13.74
C CYS A 57 -19.98 -56.64 14.28
N PRO A 58 -20.58 -55.98 15.30
CA PRO A 58 -21.91 -56.32 15.81
C PRO A 58 -23.00 -56.31 14.73
N GLY A 59 -22.96 -55.35 13.81
CA GLY A 59 -23.71 -55.34 12.56
C GLY A 59 -25.17 -55.81 12.68
N ASN A 60 -25.52 -56.85 11.91
CA ASN A 60 -26.87 -57.43 11.80
C ASN A 60 -27.18 -58.52 12.85
N ALA A 61 -26.44 -58.59 13.97
CA ALA A 61 -26.65 -59.63 14.99
C ALA A 61 -28.09 -59.60 15.53
N GLN A 62 -28.88 -60.62 15.20
CA GLN A 62 -30.18 -60.89 15.81
C GLN A 62 -30.01 -61.82 17.02
N GLN A 63 -31.00 -61.82 17.91
CA GLN A 63 -30.92 -62.42 19.25
C GLN A 63 -30.46 -63.90 19.31
N ASP A 64 -30.59 -64.68 18.23
CA ASP A 64 -30.15 -66.09 18.18
C ASP A 64 -29.58 -66.51 16.81
N GLN A 65 -28.48 -65.88 16.37
CA GLN A 65 -27.68 -66.41 15.25
C GLN A 65 -26.41 -67.09 15.77
N GLY A 66 -26.32 -68.41 15.59
CA GLY A 66 -25.21 -69.24 16.08
C GLY A 66 -23.85 -68.97 15.45
N THR A 67 -23.76 -68.12 14.43
CA THR A 67 -22.52 -67.79 13.70
C THR A 67 -21.98 -66.39 13.98
N ASN A 68 -22.77 -65.48 14.58
CA ASN A 68 -22.30 -64.16 14.97
C ASN A 68 -21.81 -64.23 16.43
N PRO A 69 -20.62 -63.72 16.77
CA PRO A 69 -20.14 -63.69 18.16
C PRO A 69 -20.95 -62.72 19.03
N TRP A 70 -21.69 -61.76 18.47
CA TRP A 70 -22.45 -60.76 19.22
C TRP A 70 -23.90 -61.15 19.46
N ARG A 71 -24.45 -60.72 20.60
CA ARG A 71 -25.86 -60.84 20.96
C ARG A 71 -26.40 -59.46 21.28
N LEU A 72 -27.47 -59.07 20.59
CA LEU A 72 -28.22 -57.88 20.93
C LEU A 72 -28.84 -58.05 22.33
N THR A 73 -28.45 -57.18 23.25
CA THR A 73 -28.95 -57.22 24.64
C THR A 73 -30.13 -56.27 24.84
N ARG A 74 -30.01 -55.02 24.37
CA ARG A 74 -31.02 -53.96 24.46
C ARG A 74 -30.69 -52.76 23.55
N GLY A 75 -31.61 -51.81 23.43
CA GLY A 75 -31.31 -50.49 22.87
C GLY A 75 -30.41 -49.66 23.79
N ALA A 76 -29.54 -48.83 23.22
CA ALA A 76 -28.74 -47.86 23.94
C ALA A 76 -29.58 -46.60 24.25
N THR A 77 -29.41 -46.03 25.44
CA THR A 77 -30.06 -44.75 25.79
C THR A 77 -29.32 -43.57 25.14
N ALA A 78 -30.01 -42.45 24.96
CA ALA A 78 -29.38 -41.23 24.42
C ALA A 78 -28.20 -40.73 25.27
N GLN A 79 -28.25 -40.94 26.59
CA GLN A 79 -27.15 -40.60 27.51
C GLN A 79 -25.93 -41.50 27.30
N GLU A 80 -26.12 -42.80 27.10
CA GLU A 80 -25.03 -43.74 26.81
C GLU A 80 -24.38 -43.45 25.44
N ILE A 81 -25.20 -43.16 24.43
CA ILE A 81 -24.72 -42.75 23.10
C ILE A 81 -23.89 -41.47 23.19
N SER A 82 -24.37 -40.47 23.93
CA SER A 82 -23.64 -39.20 24.12
C SER A 82 -22.36 -39.37 24.93
N GLN A 83 -22.29 -40.34 25.85
CA GLN A 83 -21.16 -40.52 26.74
C GLN A 83 -20.05 -41.39 26.13
N TYR A 84 -20.42 -42.45 25.41
CA TYR A 84 -19.48 -43.47 24.94
C TYR A 84 -19.33 -43.51 23.42
N GLY A 85 -20.24 -42.90 22.67
CA GLY A 85 -20.27 -42.92 21.21
C GLY A 85 -21.25 -43.96 20.63
N ASN A 86 -21.55 -43.82 19.34
CA ASN A 86 -22.47 -44.70 18.63
C ASN A 86 -22.02 -44.90 17.17
N PRO A 87 -21.04 -45.79 16.95
CA PRO A 87 -20.63 -46.18 15.60
C PRO A 87 -21.83 -46.81 14.88
N THR A 88 -22.07 -46.40 13.65
CA THR A 88 -23.19 -46.90 12.82
C THR A 88 -22.72 -47.74 11.63
N ASP A 89 -21.41 -47.81 11.41
CA ASP A 89 -20.76 -48.59 10.37
C ASP A 89 -19.64 -49.43 10.97
N CYS A 90 -19.26 -50.49 10.26
CA CYS A 90 -18.27 -51.44 10.72
C CYS A 90 -16.83 -50.97 10.47
N ASP A 91 -16.62 -49.67 10.24
CA ASP A 91 -15.30 -49.11 9.97
C ASP A 91 -14.60 -48.90 11.32
N ILE A 92 -13.64 -49.77 11.62
CA ILE A 92 -12.85 -49.69 12.85
C ILE A 92 -11.81 -48.58 12.65
N ALA A 93 -11.81 -47.56 13.50
CA ALA A 93 -10.73 -46.57 13.50
C ALA A 93 -9.44 -47.24 13.98
N GLY A 94 -8.58 -47.63 13.03
CA GLY A 94 -7.34 -48.37 13.27
C GLY A 94 -7.40 -49.86 12.89
N GLY A 95 -8.53 -50.33 12.36
CA GLY A 95 -8.58 -51.59 11.60
C GLY A 95 -7.87 -51.38 10.27
N ASN A 96 -7.06 -52.35 9.88
CA ASN A 96 -6.13 -52.29 8.77
C ASN A 96 -6.86 -52.33 7.41
N ASP A 97 -7.66 -51.30 7.12
CA ASP A 97 -7.99 -50.93 5.76
C ASP A 97 -6.76 -50.22 5.20
N SER A 98 -5.78 -51.03 4.81
CA SER A 98 -5.01 -50.72 3.62
C SER A 98 -5.98 -50.70 2.44
N VAL A 99 -6.83 -49.67 2.36
CA VAL A 99 -7.15 -49.10 1.06
C VAL A 99 -5.78 -48.74 0.52
N ASN A 100 -5.33 -49.49 -0.47
CA ASN A 100 -4.19 -49.12 -1.31
C ASN A 100 -4.54 -47.78 -1.96
N LEU A 101 -4.42 -46.70 -1.19
CA LEU A 101 -4.42 -45.35 -1.70
C LEU A 101 -3.14 -45.28 -2.51
N SER A 102 -3.27 -45.13 -3.82
CA SER A 102 -2.12 -44.97 -4.69
C SER A 102 -1.27 -43.81 -4.17
N GLU A 103 0.04 -44.05 -4.08
CA GLU A 103 1.01 -42.95 -4.02
C GLU A 103 0.68 -41.98 -5.16
N PHE A 104 0.67 -40.69 -4.86
CA PHE A 104 0.45 -39.66 -5.85
C PHE A 104 1.50 -39.81 -6.94
N SER A 105 1.05 -40.22 -8.10
CA SER A 105 1.79 -40.12 -9.34
C SER A 105 1.43 -38.83 -10.04
N GLN A 106 2.46 -38.08 -10.43
CA GLN A 106 2.31 -36.91 -11.27
C GLN A 106 1.85 -37.27 -12.69
N ASP A 107 1.97 -38.53 -13.11
CA ASP A 107 1.55 -39.01 -14.44
C ASP A 107 0.06 -39.40 -14.51
N GLN A 108 -0.65 -39.33 -13.38
CA GLN A 108 -2.03 -39.79 -13.25
C GLN A 108 -2.99 -38.62 -13.02
N SER A 109 -4.18 -38.71 -13.61
CA SER A 109 -5.30 -37.81 -13.32
C SER A 109 -6.16 -38.39 -12.19
N TYR A 110 -6.74 -37.52 -11.37
CA TYR A 110 -7.55 -37.86 -10.20
C TYR A 110 -8.91 -37.18 -10.27
N SER A 111 -9.96 -37.92 -9.94
CA SER A 111 -11.33 -37.41 -9.88
C SER A 111 -11.57 -36.62 -8.60
N LYS A 112 -12.59 -35.76 -8.62
CA LYS A 112 -13.06 -35.06 -7.40
C LYS A 112 -13.28 -36.06 -6.25
N ASP A 113 -12.83 -35.68 -5.06
CA ASP A 113 -12.88 -36.46 -3.80
C ASP A 113 -11.92 -37.66 -3.72
N GLU A 114 -11.09 -37.91 -4.75
CA GLU A 114 -10.08 -38.98 -4.75
C GLU A 114 -8.97 -38.70 -3.72
N LYS A 115 -8.50 -39.78 -3.08
CA LYS A 115 -7.51 -39.73 -2.00
C LYS A 115 -6.20 -40.37 -2.47
N VAL A 116 -5.07 -39.71 -2.22
CA VAL A 116 -3.73 -40.19 -2.57
C VAL A 116 -2.80 -40.08 -1.36
N GLN A 117 -1.78 -40.92 -1.30
CA GLN A 117 -0.67 -40.71 -0.37
C GLN A 117 0.37 -39.81 -1.03
N TYR A 118 0.91 -38.83 -0.32
CA TYR A 118 2.03 -38.02 -0.82
C TYR A 118 2.81 -37.45 0.36
N ASN A 119 4.14 -37.62 0.38
CA ASN A 119 5.00 -37.13 1.47
C ASN A 119 4.51 -37.55 2.88
N GLY A 120 4.00 -38.78 3.03
CA GLY A 120 3.60 -39.35 4.33
C GLY A 120 2.31 -38.78 4.93
N ALA A 121 1.54 -38.00 4.17
CA ALA A 121 0.20 -37.59 4.53
C ALA A 121 -0.79 -38.01 3.44
N THR A 122 -2.03 -38.28 3.85
CA THR A 122 -3.10 -38.53 2.91
C THR A 122 -3.65 -37.21 2.43
N TYR A 123 -3.88 -37.07 1.12
CA TYR A 123 -4.45 -35.88 0.53
C TYR A 123 -5.73 -36.22 -0.19
N LYS A 124 -6.72 -35.34 -0.07
CA LYS A 124 -8.00 -35.45 -0.76
C LYS A 124 -8.15 -34.27 -1.72
N THR A 125 -8.43 -34.53 -2.99
CA THR A 125 -8.77 -33.47 -3.94
C THR A 125 -10.24 -33.08 -3.83
N ASN A 126 -10.58 -31.80 -3.94
CA ASN A 126 -11.97 -31.31 -3.97
C ASN A 126 -12.53 -31.11 -5.39
N GLU A 127 -11.71 -31.35 -6.42
CA GLU A 127 -12.06 -31.24 -7.84
C GLU A 127 -11.23 -32.24 -8.69
N LEU A 128 -11.46 -32.26 -9.99
CA LEU A 128 -10.69 -33.11 -10.90
C LEU A 128 -9.27 -32.53 -11.08
N VAL A 129 -8.24 -33.36 -10.91
CA VAL A 129 -6.83 -33.01 -11.07
C VAL A 129 -6.29 -33.75 -12.28
N SER A 130 -5.84 -33.06 -13.32
CA SER A 130 -5.21 -33.72 -14.48
C SER A 130 -3.80 -34.21 -14.16
N ALA A 131 -3.29 -35.21 -14.89
CA ALA A 131 -1.87 -35.56 -14.84
C ALA A 131 -0.99 -34.31 -15.08
N HIS A 132 0.10 -34.22 -14.32
CA HIS A 132 1.07 -33.13 -14.31
C HIS A 132 0.48 -31.75 -13.98
N SER A 133 -0.66 -31.67 -13.29
CA SER A 133 -1.25 -30.37 -12.91
C SER A 133 -0.79 -29.93 -11.50
N TYR A 134 -1.46 -30.43 -10.47
CA TYR A 134 -1.28 -30.03 -9.08
C TYR A 134 -0.71 -31.16 -8.24
N ILE A 135 0.19 -30.81 -7.32
CA ILE A 135 0.85 -31.75 -6.41
C ILE A 135 0.28 -31.58 -4.99
N PRO A 136 -0.01 -32.68 -4.27
CA PRO A 136 -0.49 -32.57 -2.90
C PRO A 136 0.50 -31.85 -1.95
N GLY A 137 0.00 -31.14 -0.94
CA GLY A 137 0.85 -30.42 0.04
C GLY A 137 1.30 -29.01 -0.36
N LYS A 138 0.78 -28.47 -1.47
CA LYS A 138 1.07 -27.10 -1.96
C LYS A 138 -0.20 -26.20 -2.11
N GLU A 139 -1.36 -26.74 -1.73
CA GLU A 139 -2.77 -26.24 -1.78
C GLU A 139 -3.41 -25.93 -3.14
N ASN A 140 -4.76 -26.03 -3.14
CA ASN A 140 -5.79 -26.43 -4.13
C ASN A 140 -5.36 -27.04 -5.49
N PRO A 141 -5.95 -28.17 -5.94
CA PRO A 141 -7.10 -28.96 -5.42
C PRO A 141 -6.91 -29.78 -4.13
N TRP A 142 -5.65 -30.06 -3.78
CA TRP A 142 -5.32 -31.07 -2.78
C TRP A 142 -5.31 -30.53 -1.34
N LYS A 143 -6.03 -31.21 -0.43
CA LYS A 143 -6.08 -30.87 1.00
C LYS A 143 -5.42 -31.94 1.86
N VAL A 144 -4.58 -31.52 2.82
CA VAL A 144 -3.92 -32.41 3.79
C VAL A 144 -4.95 -33.08 4.70
N TRP A 145 -4.76 -34.37 4.96
CA TRP A 145 -5.38 -35.13 6.04
C TRP A 145 -4.26 -35.43 7.08
N GLN A 146 -4.34 -34.82 8.27
CA GLN A 146 -3.26 -34.57 9.27
C GLN A 146 -2.69 -35.80 10.03
N ALA A 147 -1.49 -35.85 10.69
CA ALA A 147 -0.41 -34.89 11.10
C ALA A 147 0.98 -35.59 11.39
N THR A 148 2.18 -34.93 11.32
CA THR A 148 3.55 -35.55 11.56
C THR A 148 4.70 -34.60 12.11
N PRO A 149 5.80 -35.09 12.80
CA PRO A 149 6.82 -34.32 13.60
C PRO A 149 8.36 -34.38 13.22
N GLU A 150 9.28 -33.77 14.04
CA GLU A 150 10.75 -33.45 13.89
C GLU A 150 11.79 -34.62 14.06
N TRP A 151 13.05 -34.48 13.58
CA TRP A 151 14.12 -35.52 13.70
C TRP A 151 14.70 -35.67 15.11
N GLU A 152 14.87 -36.91 15.57
CA GLU A 152 15.28 -37.31 16.91
C GLU A 152 16.51 -38.24 16.86
N ASN A 153 17.51 -37.96 17.70
CA ASN A 153 18.75 -38.74 17.73
C ASN A 153 18.52 -40.16 18.29
N GLY A 154 18.96 -41.19 17.57
CA GLY A 154 18.81 -42.61 17.96
C GLY A 154 17.47 -43.24 17.55
N LYS A 155 16.60 -42.48 16.89
CA LYS A 155 15.38 -42.99 16.26
C LYS A 155 15.74 -43.63 14.91
N VAL A 156 15.10 -44.75 14.62
CA VAL A 156 15.27 -45.48 13.35
C VAL A 156 14.39 -44.83 12.30
N TYR A 157 14.98 -44.55 11.13
CA TYR A 157 14.30 -43.97 9.97
C TYR A 157 14.44 -44.91 8.78
N ASN A 158 13.32 -45.14 8.10
CA ASN A 158 13.25 -45.94 6.90
C ASN A 158 13.28 -45.04 5.66
N ALA A 159 13.53 -45.63 4.50
CA ALA A 159 13.49 -44.90 3.23
C ALA A 159 12.14 -44.16 3.08
N GLY A 160 12.16 -42.87 2.72
CA GLY A 160 10.99 -42.02 2.56
C GLY A 160 10.58 -41.24 3.82
N ASP A 161 11.13 -41.55 4.99
CA ASP A 161 10.84 -40.76 6.20
C ASP A 161 11.36 -39.32 6.03
N ILE A 162 10.44 -38.35 6.13
CA ILE A 162 10.75 -36.92 6.06
C ILE A 162 10.84 -36.37 7.47
N VAL A 163 11.98 -35.75 7.74
CA VAL A 163 12.35 -35.27 9.07
C VAL A 163 12.92 -33.87 8.94
N THR A 164 12.62 -33.01 9.92
CA THR A 164 13.22 -31.67 10.00
C THR A 164 14.38 -31.68 10.97
N ARG A 165 15.52 -31.11 10.57
CA ARG A 165 16.72 -30.93 11.41
C ARG A 165 17.43 -29.64 10.99
N ASN A 166 17.71 -28.75 11.93
CA ASN A 166 18.35 -27.45 11.68
C ASN A 166 17.68 -26.60 10.58
N GLY A 167 16.35 -26.73 10.42
CA GLY A 167 15.58 -25.88 9.51
C GLY A 167 15.73 -26.19 8.02
N GLN A 168 16.27 -27.36 7.69
CA GLN A 168 16.23 -27.95 6.35
C GLN A 168 15.53 -29.32 6.45
N SER A 169 14.73 -29.64 5.43
CA SER A 169 14.03 -30.92 5.35
C SER A 169 14.90 -31.92 4.59
N TYR A 170 14.98 -33.13 5.16
CA TYR A 170 15.76 -34.21 4.59
C TYR A 170 14.89 -35.46 4.49
N GLU A 171 15.04 -36.17 3.38
CA GLU A 171 14.37 -37.43 3.14
C GLU A 171 15.39 -38.56 3.32
N ALA A 172 15.07 -39.57 4.13
CA ALA A 172 15.89 -40.78 4.22
C ALA A 172 15.79 -41.56 2.90
N LEU A 173 16.89 -41.82 2.20
CA LEU A 173 16.90 -42.58 0.95
C LEU A 173 16.89 -44.11 1.17
N PHE A 174 17.25 -44.56 2.36
CA PHE A 174 17.23 -45.95 2.80
C PHE A 174 17.35 -46.02 4.33
N TYR A 175 17.22 -47.22 4.91
CA TYR A 175 17.31 -47.45 6.35
C TYR A 175 18.52 -46.74 6.98
N THR A 176 18.27 -45.93 8.00
CA THR A 176 19.30 -45.24 8.74
C THR A 176 18.90 -45.03 10.19
N ASN A 177 19.88 -45.20 11.09
CA ASN A 177 19.73 -44.92 12.51
C ASN A 177 21.02 -44.23 12.94
N ALA A 178 20.90 -43.11 13.67
CA ALA A 178 21.99 -42.33 14.25
C ALA A 178 22.89 -41.53 13.28
N ASN A 179 22.50 -41.34 12.01
CA ASN A 179 23.21 -40.45 11.09
C ASN A 179 22.50 -39.11 10.99
N ASP A 180 23.10 -38.03 11.49
CA ASP A 180 22.49 -36.69 11.48
C ASP A 180 22.36 -36.15 10.04
N PRO A 181 21.13 -35.87 9.55
CA PRO A 181 20.91 -35.36 8.19
C PRO A 181 21.49 -33.96 7.95
N ALA A 182 21.80 -33.19 8.99
CA ALA A 182 22.39 -31.86 8.86
C ALA A 182 23.90 -31.86 8.55
N LEU A 183 24.59 -33.01 8.60
CA LEU A 183 26.02 -33.13 8.30
C LEU A 183 26.24 -33.55 6.85
N ALA A 184 27.01 -32.77 6.08
CA ALA A 184 27.23 -32.97 4.64
C ALA A 184 27.76 -34.37 4.26
N GLU A 185 28.52 -35.01 5.15
CA GLU A 185 29.05 -36.36 4.96
C GLU A 185 27.99 -37.48 4.98
N ASN A 186 26.80 -37.18 5.50
CA ASN A 186 25.64 -38.07 5.54
C ASN A 186 24.61 -37.76 4.43
N GLN A 187 24.88 -36.76 3.59
CA GLN A 187 23.98 -36.29 2.54
C GLN A 187 24.30 -36.91 1.18
N ASN A 188 23.25 -37.12 0.38
CA ASN A 188 23.28 -37.75 -0.93
C ASN A 188 22.48 -36.91 -1.95
N PRO A 189 22.92 -35.68 -2.25
CA PRO A 189 22.21 -34.74 -3.14
C PRO A 189 22.04 -35.24 -4.57
N THR A 190 22.77 -36.28 -4.99
CA THR A 190 22.73 -36.87 -6.33
C THR A 190 22.15 -38.28 -6.36
N LYS A 191 21.64 -38.77 -5.21
CA LYS A 191 21.06 -40.11 -4.99
C LYS A 191 21.91 -41.31 -5.42
N ASN A 192 23.21 -41.14 -5.63
CA ASN A 192 24.11 -42.18 -6.16
C ASN A 192 25.42 -42.36 -5.37
N ASN A 193 25.59 -41.67 -4.23
CA ASN A 193 26.82 -41.73 -3.43
C ASN A 193 26.73 -42.69 -2.21
N GLY A 194 25.62 -43.41 -2.08
CA GLY A 194 25.40 -44.40 -1.01
C GLY A 194 25.22 -43.82 0.39
N LYS A 195 24.90 -42.53 0.54
CA LYS A 195 24.60 -41.87 1.82
C LYS A 195 23.09 -41.74 2.06
N PRO A 196 22.63 -41.73 3.33
CA PRO A 196 21.23 -41.97 3.65
C PRO A 196 20.30 -40.76 3.51
N TRP A 197 20.76 -39.51 3.38
CA TRP A 197 19.87 -38.34 3.43
C TRP A 197 19.87 -37.48 2.17
N TYR A 198 18.71 -37.24 1.56
CA TYR A 198 18.56 -36.35 0.40
C TYR A 198 18.13 -34.93 0.82
N PRO A 199 18.91 -33.88 0.51
CA PRO A 199 18.53 -32.49 0.79
C PRO A 199 17.55 -31.94 -0.25
N LEU A 200 16.47 -31.30 0.22
CA LEU A 200 15.51 -30.61 -0.64
C LEU A 200 15.97 -29.14 -0.86
N GLY A 201 16.52 -28.83 -2.05
CA GLY A 201 17.28 -27.60 -2.39
C GLY A 201 16.56 -26.50 -3.21
N ALA A 202 17.36 -25.53 -3.72
CA ALA A 202 17.04 -24.10 -3.97
C ALA A 202 16.76 -23.61 -5.43
N SER A 203 16.39 -22.32 -5.54
CA SER A 203 16.03 -21.46 -6.71
C SER A 203 17.05 -21.38 -7.86
N SER A 204 16.56 -21.22 -9.10
CA SER A 204 17.33 -20.94 -10.34
C SER A 204 17.07 -19.52 -10.88
N THR A 205 18.10 -18.88 -11.42
CA THR A 205 18.04 -17.56 -12.08
C THR A 205 17.88 -17.70 -13.60
N VAL A 206 16.99 -16.89 -14.17
CA VAL A 206 16.71 -16.77 -15.61
C VAL A 206 17.29 -15.44 -16.12
N THR A 207 17.84 -15.41 -17.34
CA THR A 207 18.38 -14.17 -17.94
C THR A 207 17.33 -13.39 -18.72
N GLN A 208 17.51 -12.08 -18.88
CA GLN A 208 16.55 -11.20 -19.57
C GLN A 208 16.28 -11.58 -21.03
N ALA A 209 17.28 -12.12 -21.73
CA ALA A 209 17.11 -12.60 -23.10
C ALA A 209 16.23 -13.86 -23.16
N GLN A 210 16.25 -14.70 -22.13
CA GLN A 210 15.41 -15.89 -22.03
C GLN A 210 13.96 -15.53 -21.71
N ALA A 211 13.73 -14.54 -20.83
CA ALA A 211 12.40 -14.01 -20.50
C ALA A 211 11.70 -13.37 -21.69
N ASN A 212 12.41 -12.56 -22.48
CA ASN A 212 11.83 -11.92 -23.67
C ASN A 212 11.55 -12.89 -24.83
N ALA A 213 12.21 -14.04 -24.85
CA ALA A 213 12.01 -15.09 -25.84
C ALA A 213 11.07 -16.22 -25.36
N ALA A 214 10.50 -16.09 -24.15
CA ALA A 214 9.66 -17.12 -23.56
C ALA A 214 8.38 -17.32 -24.39
N PRO A 215 8.08 -18.56 -24.83
CA PRO A 215 6.89 -18.81 -25.65
C PRO A 215 5.61 -18.55 -24.83
N ALA A 216 4.49 -18.36 -25.52
CA ALA A 216 3.18 -18.30 -24.86
C ALA A 216 2.82 -19.67 -24.27
N LEU A 217 2.20 -19.68 -23.08
CA LEU A 217 1.77 -20.89 -22.40
C LEU A 217 0.87 -21.72 -23.32
N ASN A 218 1.26 -22.97 -23.57
CA ASN A 218 0.46 -23.95 -24.29
C ASN A 218 0.05 -25.05 -23.31
N LEU A 219 -1.23 -25.10 -22.96
CA LEU A 219 -1.74 -26.03 -21.95
C LEU A 219 -1.47 -27.50 -22.31
N ASN A 220 -1.37 -27.83 -23.60
CA ASN A 220 -1.09 -29.20 -24.07
C ASN A 220 0.39 -29.61 -23.96
N THR A 221 1.29 -28.69 -23.62
CA THR A 221 2.73 -28.94 -23.48
C THR A 221 3.07 -29.27 -22.04
N LEU A 222 3.84 -30.35 -21.84
CA LEU A 222 4.44 -30.68 -20.55
C LEU A 222 5.73 -29.86 -20.38
N TYR A 223 5.79 -29.06 -19.33
CA TYR A 223 6.92 -28.18 -19.02
C TYR A 223 7.73 -28.77 -17.87
N ASP A 224 9.05 -28.77 -17.98
CA ASP A 224 9.94 -29.16 -16.88
C ASP A 224 10.02 -28.07 -15.80
N ALA A 225 10.43 -28.44 -14.59
CA ALA A 225 10.72 -27.48 -13.53
C ALA A 225 11.75 -26.44 -14.00
N GLY A 226 11.49 -25.16 -13.78
CA GLY A 226 12.31 -24.04 -14.25
C GLY A 226 12.01 -23.60 -15.68
N ALA A 227 11.10 -24.25 -16.41
CA ALA A 227 10.65 -23.79 -17.72
C ALA A 227 9.95 -22.43 -17.63
N LEU A 228 10.24 -21.57 -18.60
CA LEU A 228 9.80 -20.18 -18.63
C LEU A 228 8.80 -19.95 -19.78
N MET A 229 7.65 -19.37 -19.45
CA MET A 229 6.52 -19.17 -20.36
C MET A 229 5.90 -17.79 -20.15
N THR A 230 5.11 -17.30 -21.12
CA THR A 230 4.29 -16.09 -20.96
C THR A 230 2.80 -16.42 -20.88
N TRP A 231 2.10 -15.78 -19.95
CA TRP A 231 0.63 -15.81 -19.83
C TRP A 231 0.12 -14.38 -19.69
N ASN A 232 -0.80 -13.96 -20.58
CA ASN A 232 -1.28 -12.58 -20.69
C ASN A 232 -0.14 -11.54 -20.71
N GLY A 233 0.96 -11.85 -21.41
CA GLY A 233 2.15 -11.00 -21.51
C GLY A 233 3.02 -10.93 -20.26
N THR A 234 2.69 -11.67 -19.19
CA THR A 234 3.49 -11.76 -17.96
C THR A 234 4.31 -13.05 -17.95
N PRO A 235 5.62 -13.01 -17.67
CA PRO A 235 6.46 -14.21 -17.62
C PRO A 235 6.22 -15.00 -16.33
N TYR A 236 6.15 -16.33 -16.47
CA TYR A 236 5.99 -17.29 -15.39
C TYR A 236 7.03 -18.41 -15.50
N ILE A 237 7.48 -18.90 -14.35
CA ILE A 237 8.40 -20.02 -14.24
C ILE A 237 7.72 -21.20 -13.53
N ALA A 238 7.77 -22.37 -14.16
CA ALA A 238 7.26 -23.62 -13.62
C ALA A 238 8.05 -23.98 -12.36
N GLN A 239 7.39 -24.14 -11.21
CA GLN A 239 8.03 -24.54 -9.95
C GLN A 239 8.35 -26.05 -9.93
N TRP A 240 7.62 -26.84 -10.70
CA TRP A 240 7.84 -28.26 -10.93
C TRP A 240 7.32 -28.63 -12.33
N GLN A 241 7.43 -29.91 -12.71
CA GLN A 241 6.95 -30.35 -14.00
C GLN A 241 5.43 -30.13 -14.14
N VAL A 242 4.96 -29.41 -15.15
CA VAL A 242 3.55 -28.95 -15.19
C VAL A 242 2.94 -29.02 -16.58
N LYS A 243 1.64 -29.36 -16.66
CA LYS A 243 0.80 -29.40 -17.86
C LYS A 243 -0.65 -29.05 -17.50
N ASP A 244 -1.41 -28.51 -18.47
CA ASP A 244 -2.86 -28.29 -18.37
C ASP A 244 -3.32 -27.35 -17.22
N VAL A 245 -2.42 -26.52 -16.69
CA VAL A 245 -2.69 -25.55 -15.61
C VAL A 245 -2.29 -24.15 -16.02
N THR A 246 -3.15 -23.18 -15.74
CA THR A 246 -2.87 -21.75 -15.92
C THR A 246 -2.25 -21.15 -14.64
N PRO A 247 -1.61 -19.97 -14.72
CA PRO A 247 -1.11 -19.26 -13.54
C PRO A 247 -2.17 -18.63 -12.62
N GLU A 248 -3.44 -18.96 -12.79
CA GLU A 248 -4.54 -18.41 -11.99
C GLU A 248 -4.66 -19.12 -10.64
N GLY A 249 -5.01 -18.37 -9.58
CA GLY A 249 -5.24 -18.94 -8.25
C GLY A 249 -3.97 -19.47 -7.57
N VAL A 250 -4.09 -20.59 -6.85
CA VAL A 250 -2.91 -21.32 -6.34
C VAL A 250 -2.37 -22.16 -7.48
N SER A 251 -1.14 -21.87 -7.94
CA SER A 251 -0.63 -22.44 -9.19
C SER A 251 0.79 -23.01 -9.04
N PRO A 252 1.14 -24.07 -9.80
CA PRO A 252 2.52 -24.49 -10.05
C PRO A 252 3.38 -23.46 -10.78
N TRP A 253 2.77 -22.42 -11.34
CA TRP A 253 3.45 -21.34 -12.03
C TRP A 253 3.68 -20.16 -11.10
N ARG A 254 4.93 -19.69 -11.01
CA ARG A 254 5.29 -18.48 -10.25
C ARG A 254 5.60 -17.33 -11.19
N ALA A 255 5.09 -16.13 -10.90
CA ALA A 255 5.45 -14.95 -11.68
C ALA A 255 6.96 -14.70 -11.60
N TYR A 256 7.58 -14.44 -12.75
CA TYR A 256 8.99 -14.10 -12.81
C TYR A 256 9.16 -12.58 -12.65
N VAL A 257 9.94 -12.17 -11.66
CA VAL A 257 10.32 -10.77 -11.42
C VAL A 257 11.76 -10.57 -11.87
N GLU A 258 11.96 -9.67 -12.83
CA GLU A 258 13.31 -9.24 -13.21
C GLU A 258 13.83 -8.25 -12.17
N TRP A 259 15.00 -8.53 -11.61
CA TRP A 259 15.70 -7.61 -10.69
C TRP A 259 16.95 -6.97 -11.29
N GLY A 260 17.50 -7.52 -12.39
CA GLY A 260 18.66 -6.96 -13.07
C GLY A 260 19.83 -6.66 -12.12
N ASN A 261 20.37 -5.43 -12.22
CA ASN A 261 21.39 -4.89 -11.33
C ASN A 261 20.81 -3.93 -10.26
N THR A 262 19.55 -4.16 -9.85
CA THR A 262 18.85 -3.29 -8.89
C THR A 262 19.64 -3.15 -7.60
N LYS A 263 20.20 -4.25 -7.09
CA LYS A 263 21.00 -4.28 -5.85
C LYS A 263 22.19 -3.33 -5.89
N GLU A 264 22.88 -3.26 -7.03
CA GLU A 264 24.00 -2.32 -7.23
C GLU A 264 23.51 -0.88 -7.44
N ARG A 265 22.37 -0.70 -8.12
CA ARG A 265 21.78 0.61 -8.42
C ARG A 265 21.26 1.33 -7.18
N VAL A 266 20.75 0.60 -6.19
CA VAL A 266 20.30 1.17 -4.91
C VAL A 266 21.43 1.35 -3.90
N GLY A 267 22.62 0.78 -4.15
CA GLY A 267 23.74 0.81 -3.20
C GLY A 267 23.46 0.07 -1.89
N THR A 268 24.40 0.14 -0.94
CA THR A 268 24.31 -0.54 0.36
C THR A 268 24.29 0.50 1.49
N PRO A 269 23.39 0.37 2.48
CA PRO A 269 23.38 1.29 3.62
C PRO A 269 24.69 1.20 4.42
N LYS A 270 25.18 2.35 4.87
CA LYS A 270 26.45 2.48 5.60
C LYS A 270 26.28 2.39 7.11
N SER A 271 25.07 2.58 7.61
CA SER A 271 24.74 2.70 9.03
C SER A 271 23.60 1.76 9.40
N ALA A 272 23.53 1.38 10.67
CA ALA A 272 22.37 0.70 11.21
C ALA A 272 21.21 1.71 11.36
N TRP A 273 19.98 1.20 11.28
CA TRP A 273 18.80 2.00 11.57
C TRP A 273 18.79 2.44 13.04
N PRO A 274 18.52 3.73 13.31
CA PRO A 274 18.23 4.21 14.66
C PRO A 274 17.07 3.47 15.31
N LYS A 275 17.04 3.44 16.65
CA LYS A 275 15.87 2.93 17.39
C LYS A 275 14.69 3.90 17.38
N GLN A 276 14.98 5.19 17.25
CA GLN A 276 14.01 6.27 17.10
C GLN A 276 14.36 7.03 15.83
N PHE A 277 13.42 7.09 14.90
CA PHE A 277 13.65 7.69 13.58
C PHE A 277 12.43 8.41 13.03
N TYR A 278 12.69 9.48 12.29
CA TYR A 278 11.72 10.10 11.40
C TYR A 278 11.91 9.54 9.98
N ALA A 279 10.86 8.93 9.44
CA ALA A 279 10.87 8.35 8.09
C ALA A 279 9.59 8.76 7.34
N PRO A 280 9.56 9.95 6.73
CA PRO A 280 8.41 10.38 5.94
C PRO A 280 8.22 9.49 4.72
N TYR A 281 6.97 9.34 4.30
CA TYR A 281 6.62 8.58 3.12
C TYR A 281 7.01 9.35 1.87
N VAL A 282 7.57 8.64 0.90
CA VAL A 282 7.84 9.14 -0.45
C VAL A 282 7.01 8.30 -1.41
N ASP A 283 6.02 8.92 -2.06
CA ASP A 283 5.35 8.28 -3.19
C ASP A 283 6.36 8.13 -4.33
N PHE A 284 6.90 6.92 -4.41
CA PHE A 284 7.93 6.50 -5.34
C PHE A 284 7.35 6.18 -6.72
N THR A 285 6.10 6.57 -6.99
CA THR A 285 5.43 6.46 -8.28
C THR A 285 5.25 7.81 -8.96
N LEU A 286 5.47 8.92 -8.24
CA LEU A 286 5.39 10.25 -8.82
C LEU A 286 6.49 10.47 -9.86
N ASN A 287 6.15 11.21 -10.92
CA ASN A 287 7.09 11.61 -11.98
C ASN A 287 8.29 12.39 -11.42
N SER A 288 8.06 13.15 -10.35
CA SER A 288 9.10 13.89 -9.64
C SER A 288 9.00 13.61 -8.15
N ILE A 289 10.13 13.24 -7.55
CA ILE A 289 10.30 13.09 -6.10
C ILE A 289 11.48 13.95 -5.65
N PRO A 290 11.51 14.40 -4.38
CA PRO A 290 12.62 15.18 -3.84
C PRO A 290 13.99 14.52 -4.03
N ASP A 291 15.05 15.34 -4.07
CA ASP A 291 16.42 14.86 -3.98
C ASP A 291 16.72 14.46 -2.54
N LEU A 292 16.53 13.17 -2.22
CA LEU A 292 16.66 12.64 -0.87
C LEU A 292 18.05 12.90 -0.27
N ALA A 293 19.10 12.85 -1.08
CA ALA A 293 20.46 13.09 -0.60
C ALA A 293 20.69 14.56 -0.26
N ALA A 294 20.17 15.48 -1.09
CA ALA A 294 20.23 16.90 -0.80
C ALA A 294 19.43 17.24 0.47
N VAL A 295 18.21 16.71 0.62
CA VAL A 295 17.37 16.95 1.81
C VAL A 295 18.01 16.35 3.07
N ALA A 296 18.65 15.19 2.99
CA ALA A 296 19.42 14.64 4.10
C ALA A 296 20.54 15.59 4.57
N GLN A 297 21.22 16.27 3.63
CA GLN A 297 22.29 17.21 3.95
C GLN A 297 21.78 18.56 4.46
N SER A 298 20.68 19.09 3.89
CA SER A 298 20.17 20.42 4.22
C SER A 298 19.20 20.45 5.41
N ASN A 299 18.42 19.38 5.61
CA ASN A 299 17.31 19.32 6.56
C ASN A 299 17.41 18.14 7.53
N ASN A 300 18.50 17.35 7.47
CA ASN A 300 18.74 16.18 8.33
C ASN A 300 17.67 15.07 8.24
N VAL A 301 16.90 15.03 7.15
CA VAL A 301 15.97 13.93 6.87
C VAL A 301 16.74 12.79 6.23
N THR A 302 17.15 11.82 7.03
CA THR A 302 18.11 10.77 6.61
C THR A 302 17.46 9.42 6.31
N HIS A 303 16.22 9.21 6.75
CA HIS A 303 15.49 7.96 6.59
C HIS A 303 14.16 8.24 5.90
N TYR A 304 13.71 7.32 5.04
CA TYR A 304 12.46 7.48 4.28
C TYR A 304 11.71 6.16 4.14
N THR A 305 10.39 6.24 4.01
CA THR A 305 9.52 5.10 3.66
C THR A 305 9.12 5.21 2.20
N LEU A 306 9.62 4.32 1.33
CA LEU A 306 9.27 4.34 -0.09
C LEU A 306 7.95 3.61 -0.32
N ALA A 307 6.99 4.33 -0.88
CA ALA A 307 5.60 3.91 -1.01
C ALA A 307 5.15 3.95 -2.50
N PHE A 308 4.41 2.98 -3.02
CA PHE A 308 4.14 1.66 -2.44
C PHE A 308 4.51 0.56 -3.42
N VAL A 309 5.02 -0.54 -2.87
CA VAL A 309 5.06 -1.81 -3.60
C VAL A 309 3.70 -2.47 -3.49
N VAL A 310 3.09 -2.75 -4.63
CA VAL A 310 1.78 -3.42 -4.75
C VAL A 310 1.86 -4.53 -5.79
N SER A 311 0.84 -5.37 -5.84
CA SER A 311 0.72 -6.34 -6.93
C SER A 311 0.35 -5.65 -8.24
N LYS A 312 0.86 -6.13 -9.38
CA LYS A 312 0.57 -5.59 -10.72
C LYS A 312 -0.93 -5.37 -10.95
N ASP A 313 -1.73 -6.32 -10.49
CA ASP A 313 -3.18 -6.29 -10.47
C ASP A 313 -3.71 -7.28 -9.41
N ALA A 314 -5.03 -7.42 -9.31
CA ALA A 314 -5.69 -8.24 -8.29
C ALA A 314 -5.39 -9.75 -8.41
N ASP A 315 -5.00 -10.22 -9.60
CA ASP A 315 -4.87 -11.65 -9.90
C ASP A 315 -3.42 -12.07 -10.19
N THR A 316 -2.57 -11.12 -10.57
CA THR A 316 -1.17 -11.36 -10.90
C THR A 316 -0.32 -11.14 -9.67
N CYS A 317 0.19 -12.23 -9.07
CA CYS A 317 1.17 -12.20 -7.97
C CYS A 317 2.54 -11.70 -8.44
N MET A 318 2.67 -10.39 -8.69
CA MET A 318 3.91 -9.79 -9.17
C MET A 318 4.09 -8.39 -8.55
N PRO A 319 5.19 -8.15 -7.81
CA PRO A 319 5.47 -6.84 -7.24
C PRO A 319 5.76 -5.78 -8.30
N THR A 320 5.23 -4.58 -8.07
CA THR A 320 5.40 -3.37 -8.87
C THR A 320 5.37 -2.14 -7.97
N TRP A 321 5.94 -1.03 -8.43
CA TRP A 321 5.70 0.28 -7.81
C TRP A 321 4.37 0.84 -8.32
N GLY A 322 3.35 0.81 -7.45
CA GLY A 322 1.99 1.32 -7.72
C GLY A 322 1.33 0.84 -9.02
N THR A 323 1.65 -0.36 -9.52
CA THR A 323 1.27 -0.90 -10.85
C THR A 323 1.89 -0.18 -12.06
N ALA A 324 2.51 0.98 -11.85
CA ALA A 324 3.08 1.82 -12.90
C ALA A 324 4.47 1.37 -13.36
N TYR A 325 5.31 0.87 -12.44
CA TYR A 325 6.70 0.53 -12.75
C TYR A 325 7.09 -0.87 -12.27
N SER A 326 7.93 -1.55 -13.06
CA SER A 326 8.52 -2.83 -12.67
C SER A 326 9.57 -2.65 -11.58
N MET A 327 9.84 -3.72 -10.83
CA MET A 327 10.84 -3.68 -9.75
C MET A 327 12.30 -3.66 -10.25
N GLY A 328 12.58 -4.12 -11.48
CA GLY A 328 13.94 -4.34 -11.96
C GLY A 328 14.61 -3.15 -12.66
N ASP A 329 13.85 -2.31 -13.34
CA ASP A 329 14.40 -1.17 -14.09
C ASP A 329 13.68 0.13 -13.77
N TYR A 330 13.87 0.58 -12.52
CA TYR A 330 13.29 1.85 -12.08
C TYR A 330 14.34 2.96 -11.99
N ALA A 331 14.07 4.06 -12.70
CA ALA A 331 15.01 5.17 -12.87
C ALA A 331 15.38 5.86 -11.54
N GLN A 332 14.48 5.87 -10.56
CA GLN A 332 14.68 6.58 -9.28
C GLN A 332 15.61 5.83 -8.30
N TYR A 333 16.02 4.59 -8.58
CA TYR A 333 16.93 3.84 -7.69
C TYR A 333 18.28 4.53 -7.44
N SER A 334 18.75 5.36 -8.38
CA SER A 334 19.94 6.19 -8.19
C SER A 334 19.80 7.17 -7.00
N LYS A 335 18.59 7.61 -6.68
CA LYS A 335 18.33 8.49 -5.52
C LYS A 335 18.49 7.76 -4.19
N ILE A 336 18.11 6.48 -4.11
CA ILE A 336 18.34 5.63 -2.94
C ILE A 336 19.84 5.48 -2.71
N LYS A 337 20.60 5.23 -3.79
CA LYS A 337 22.06 5.12 -3.70
C LYS A 337 22.70 6.42 -3.25
N ALA A 338 22.30 7.56 -3.82
CA ALA A 338 22.82 8.87 -3.41
C ALA A 338 22.53 9.15 -1.92
N LEU A 339 21.34 8.80 -1.43
CA LEU A 339 20.99 8.92 -0.01
C LEU A 339 21.89 8.04 0.89
N ARG A 340 22.08 6.77 0.51
CA ARG A 340 22.98 5.85 1.25
C ARG A 340 24.42 6.30 1.21
N GLU A 341 24.85 6.92 0.12
CA GLU A 341 26.16 7.57 0.03
C GLU A 341 26.29 8.76 0.97
N ALA A 342 25.21 9.52 1.17
CA ALA A 342 25.09 10.60 2.15
C ALA A 342 24.88 10.12 3.60
N GLY A 343 24.78 8.80 3.84
CA GLY A 343 24.68 8.21 5.18
C GLY A 343 23.25 7.92 5.66
N GLY A 344 22.24 8.14 4.82
CA GLY A 344 20.86 7.77 5.07
C GLY A 344 20.50 6.34 4.63
N ASP A 345 19.23 5.98 4.76
CA ASP A 345 18.70 4.71 4.26
C ASP A 345 17.19 4.78 3.98
N VAL A 346 16.63 3.73 3.38
CA VAL A 346 15.20 3.62 3.08
C VAL A 346 14.61 2.32 3.60
N MET A 347 13.36 2.40 4.07
CA MET A 347 12.48 1.26 4.19
C MET A 347 11.52 1.24 2.99
N VAL A 348 10.90 0.09 2.73
CA VAL A 348 9.87 -0.04 1.70
C VAL A 348 8.56 -0.39 2.35
N SER A 349 7.49 0.29 1.94
CA SER A 349 6.13 -0.02 2.36
C SER A 349 5.40 -0.81 1.27
N ILE A 350 4.81 -1.94 1.66
CA ILE A 350 4.01 -2.82 0.80
C ILE A 350 2.54 -2.64 1.12
N GLY A 351 1.74 -2.19 0.15
CA GLY A 351 0.29 -1.98 0.28
C GLY A 351 -0.12 -0.54 0.01
N GLY A 352 -0.76 0.10 0.99
CA GLY A 352 -1.32 1.45 0.87
C GLY A 352 -2.80 1.46 0.44
N ALA A 353 -3.38 2.67 0.39
CA ALA A 353 -4.81 2.87 0.12
C ALA A 353 -5.30 2.38 -1.26
N ASN A 354 -4.43 2.40 -2.28
CA ASN A 354 -4.77 2.08 -3.66
C ASN A 354 -4.10 0.78 -4.13
N ASN A 355 -4.78 0.07 -5.04
CA ASN A 355 -4.38 -1.21 -5.63
C ASN A 355 -4.47 -2.42 -4.67
N SER A 356 -4.11 -3.59 -5.19
CA SER A 356 -4.11 -4.84 -4.41
C SER A 356 -2.74 -5.09 -3.78
N PRO A 357 -2.65 -5.32 -2.45
CA PRO A 357 -1.39 -5.71 -1.84
C PRO A 357 -0.99 -7.11 -2.32
N LEU A 358 0.31 -7.42 -2.27
CA LEU A 358 0.82 -8.73 -2.68
C LEU A 358 0.12 -9.90 -1.98
N ALA A 359 -0.24 -9.75 -0.70
CA ALA A 359 -0.92 -10.79 0.05
C ALA A 359 -2.36 -11.09 -0.41
N ALA A 360 -2.99 -10.13 -1.11
CA ALA A 360 -4.30 -10.33 -1.72
C ALA A 360 -4.18 -11.10 -3.04
N SER A 361 -3.21 -10.74 -3.90
CA SER A 361 -3.04 -11.36 -5.23
C SER A 361 -2.29 -12.70 -5.17
N CYS A 362 -1.24 -12.80 -4.36
CA CYS A 362 -0.45 -14.03 -4.20
C CYS A 362 -1.20 -15.06 -3.38
N LYS A 363 -1.70 -16.12 -4.02
CA LYS A 363 -2.43 -17.19 -3.32
C LYS A 363 -1.50 -18.22 -2.68
N ASN A 364 -0.23 -18.31 -3.08
CA ASN A 364 0.74 -19.21 -2.46
C ASN A 364 1.58 -18.47 -1.41
N VAL A 365 1.64 -18.99 -0.18
CA VAL A 365 2.48 -18.45 0.91
C VAL A 365 3.95 -18.48 0.54
N ALA A 366 4.42 -19.52 -0.18
CA ALA A 366 5.82 -19.65 -0.57
C ALA A 366 6.23 -18.59 -1.60
N ASP A 367 5.35 -18.26 -2.55
CA ASP A 367 5.59 -17.20 -3.53
C ASP A 367 5.62 -15.83 -2.84
N LEU A 368 4.69 -15.61 -1.91
CA LEU A 368 4.64 -14.38 -1.12
C LEU A 368 5.89 -14.21 -0.24
N GLN A 369 6.34 -15.29 0.43
CA GLN A 369 7.60 -15.33 1.19
C GLN A 369 8.78 -14.98 0.29
N GLN A 370 8.86 -15.58 -0.90
CA GLN A 370 9.95 -15.32 -1.84
C GLN A 370 9.94 -13.87 -2.33
N HIS A 371 8.78 -13.29 -2.62
CA HIS A 371 8.69 -11.88 -2.99
C HIS A 371 9.17 -10.96 -1.87
N TYR A 372 8.80 -11.21 -0.62
CA TYR A 372 9.31 -10.43 0.51
C TYR A 372 10.82 -10.59 0.68
N TYR A 373 11.34 -11.80 0.51
CA TYR A 373 12.79 -12.05 0.50
C TYR A 373 13.49 -11.25 -0.60
N ASP A 374 12.99 -11.35 -1.83
CA ASP A 374 13.59 -10.74 -3.02
C ASP A 374 13.55 -9.22 -2.96
N ILE A 375 12.46 -8.62 -2.48
CA ILE A 375 12.34 -7.17 -2.27
C ILE A 375 13.44 -6.70 -1.32
N VAL A 376 13.58 -7.36 -0.17
CA VAL A 376 14.59 -6.98 0.84
C VAL A 376 16.00 -7.21 0.32
N ASP A 377 16.27 -8.32 -0.36
CA ASP A 377 17.60 -8.62 -0.87
C ASP A 377 18.03 -7.70 -2.01
N ASN A 378 17.16 -7.48 -3.00
CA ASN A 378 17.49 -6.68 -4.18
C ASN A 378 17.47 -5.18 -3.91
N LEU A 379 16.74 -4.71 -2.88
CA LEU A 379 16.78 -3.31 -2.47
C LEU A 379 17.74 -3.04 -1.31
N ASN A 380 18.50 -4.04 -0.85
CA ASN A 380 19.41 -3.97 0.31
C ASN A 380 18.74 -3.41 1.58
N LEU A 381 17.49 -3.83 1.86
CA LEU A 381 16.70 -3.26 2.96
C LEU A 381 17.10 -3.85 4.31
N LYS A 382 16.91 -3.02 5.35
CA LYS A 382 17.00 -3.39 6.77
C LYS A 382 15.66 -3.32 7.48
N VAL A 383 14.66 -2.67 6.86
CA VAL A 383 13.34 -2.46 7.42
C VAL A 383 12.32 -2.63 6.30
N LEU A 384 11.22 -3.32 6.60
CA LEU A 384 10.08 -3.51 5.71
C LEU A 384 8.81 -3.11 6.44
N ASP A 385 7.99 -2.28 5.80
CA ASP A 385 6.70 -1.83 6.27
C ASP A 385 5.57 -2.51 5.48
N PHE A 386 4.47 -2.82 6.15
CA PHE A 386 3.24 -3.31 5.54
C PHE A 386 2.12 -2.34 5.87
N ASP A 387 1.71 -1.57 4.87
CA ASP A 387 0.61 -0.62 5.01
C ASP A 387 -0.71 -1.29 4.59
N ILE A 388 -1.58 -1.51 5.57
CA ILE A 388 -2.74 -2.40 5.46
C ILE A 388 -4.01 -1.59 5.66
N GLU A 389 -4.60 -1.19 4.53
CA GLU A 389 -5.69 -0.21 4.50
C GLU A 389 -6.95 -0.71 3.81
N GLY A 390 -8.01 0.12 3.88
CA GLY A 390 -9.24 -0.07 3.11
C GLY A 390 -9.89 -1.44 3.37
N THR A 391 -10.30 -2.12 2.30
CA THR A 391 -10.92 -3.45 2.43
C THR A 391 -9.94 -4.52 2.91
N TRP A 392 -8.62 -4.30 2.77
CA TRP A 392 -7.59 -5.28 3.07
C TRP A 392 -7.33 -5.44 4.57
N VAL A 393 -7.70 -4.46 5.40
CA VAL A 393 -7.67 -4.59 6.87
C VAL A 393 -8.72 -5.57 7.39
N ALA A 394 -9.79 -5.79 6.63
CA ALA A 394 -10.88 -6.71 6.97
C ALA A 394 -10.77 -8.07 6.27
N ASP A 395 -9.84 -8.23 5.32
CA ASP A 395 -9.64 -9.49 4.60
C ASP A 395 -8.76 -10.46 5.41
N HIS A 396 -9.42 -11.27 6.23
CA HIS A 396 -8.75 -12.23 7.10
C HIS A 396 -7.92 -13.28 6.34
N GLU A 397 -8.27 -13.59 5.08
CA GLU A 397 -7.53 -14.58 4.30
C GLU A 397 -6.17 -14.01 3.86
N SER A 398 -6.14 -12.79 3.30
CA SER A 398 -4.87 -12.15 2.94
C SER A 398 -4.03 -11.80 4.17
N ILE A 399 -4.64 -11.42 5.30
CA ILE A 399 -3.93 -11.21 6.57
C ILE A 399 -3.26 -12.50 7.05
N GLY A 400 -4.02 -13.59 7.12
CA GLY A 400 -3.51 -14.89 7.55
C GLY A 400 -2.40 -15.40 6.64
N ARG A 401 -2.47 -15.11 5.34
CA ARG A 401 -1.43 -15.45 4.36
C ARG A 401 -0.18 -14.57 4.51
N ARG A 402 -0.36 -13.25 4.66
CA ARG A 402 0.71 -12.28 4.90
C ARG A 402 1.52 -12.68 6.13
N ASN A 403 0.87 -12.87 7.26
CA ASN A 403 1.54 -13.17 8.53
C ASN A 403 2.30 -14.51 8.49
N GLN A 404 1.78 -15.52 7.76
CA GLN A 404 2.52 -16.76 7.52
C GLN A 404 3.77 -16.54 6.69
N ALA A 405 3.66 -15.80 5.58
CA ALA A 405 4.80 -15.50 4.71
C ALA A 405 5.86 -14.62 5.41
N VAL A 406 5.42 -13.61 6.18
CA VAL A 406 6.28 -12.74 7.00
C VAL A 406 7.04 -13.58 8.02
N LYS A 407 6.36 -14.48 8.75
CA LYS A 407 7.06 -15.36 9.70
C LYS A 407 8.09 -16.26 9.02
N ALA A 408 7.72 -16.85 7.89
CA ALA A 408 8.59 -17.75 7.15
C ALA A 408 9.85 -17.04 6.64
N VAL A 409 9.71 -15.81 6.12
CA VAL A 409 10.86 -15.03 5.65
C VAL A 409 11.72 -14.51 6.81
N GLN A 410 11.12 -14.15 7.96
CA GLN A 410 11.86 -13.80 9.18
C GLN A 410 12.73 -14.96 9.67
N ASP A 411 12.19 -16.17 9.68
CA ASP A 411 12.96 -17.37 10.06
C ASP A 411 14.12 -17.63 9.11
N GLN A 412 13.91 -17.39 7.82
CA GLN A 412 14.96 -17.50 6.81
C GLN A 412 16.07 -16.47 7.04
N TRP A 413 15.73 -15.19 7.15
CA TRP A 413 16.71 -14.13 7.45
C TRP A 413 17.47 -14.40 8.75
N LYS A 414 16.78 -14.88 9.79
CA LYS A 414 17.41 -15.26 11.05
C LYS A 414 18.43 -16.38 10.88
N LYS A 415 18.14 -17.41 10.07
CA LYS A 415 19.10 -18.49 9.75
C LYS A 415 20.32 -17.95 8.98
N GLU A 416 20.12 -16.94 8.13
CA GLU A 416 21.16 -16.25 7.37
C GLU A 416 21.94 -15.21 8.21
N GLY A 417 21.58 -15.01 9.48
CA GLY A 417 22.18 -14.00 10.35
C GLY A 417 21.84 -12.56 9.95
N ARG A 418 20.73 -12.36 9.23
CA ARG A 418 20.22 -11.06 8.81
C ARG A 418 19.19 -10.56 9.82
N GLU A 419 19.34 -9.31 10.22
CA GLU A 419 18.32 -8.57 10.97
C GLU A 419 17.57 -7.66 10.00
N VAL A 420 16.27 -7.91 9.87
CA VAL A 420 15.35 -7.11 9.05
C VAL A 420 14.14 -6.80 9.93
N ALA A 421 13.93 -5.52 10.21
CA ALA A 421 12.85 -5.08 11.07
C ALA A 421 11.51 -5.07 10.31
N ILE A 422 10.43 -5.51 10.96
CA ILE A 422 9.08 -5.52 10.38
C ILE A 422 8.18 -4.53 11.10
N TRP A 423 7.60 -3.61 10.32
CA TRP A 423 6.62 -2.62 10.76
C TRP A 423 5.28 -2.85 10.07
N TYR A 424 4.18 -2.70 10.79
CA TYR A 424 2.84 -2.63 10.22
C TYR A 424 2.29 -1.22 10.36
N THR A 425 1.82 -0.64 9.27
CA THR A 425 1.12 0.65 9.23
C THR A 425 -0.37 0.40 9.09
N LEU A 426 -1.17 0.95 10.02
CA LEU A 426 -2.60 0.66 10.14
C LEU A 426 -3.45 1.93 10.28
N PRO A 427 -4.69 1.92 9.74
CA PRO A 427 -5.65 2.99 9.98
C PRO A 427 -6.09 3.00 11.45
N ILE A 428 -6.25 4.19 12.02
CA ILE A 428 -6.60 4.35 13.43
C ILE A 428 -7.61 5.48 13.64
N LEU A 429 -8.43 5.36 14.69
CA LEU A 429 -9.24 6.46 15.21
C LEU A 429 -8.59 7.03 16.48
N PRO A 430 -8.96 8.24 16.95
CA PRO A 430 -8.48 8.75 18.24
C PRO A 430 -8.80 7.81 19.41
N THR A 431 -9.81 6.94 19.25
CA THR A 431 -10.20 5.91 20.21
C THR A 431 -9.38 4.61 20.14
N GLY A 432 -8.42 4.49 19.22
CA GLY A 432 -7.63 3.30 18.95
C GLY A 432 -8.01 2.58 17.64
N LEU A 433 -7.35 1.46 17.38
CA LEU A 433 -7.62 0.58 16.24
C LEU A 433 -9.04 0.00 16.33
N THR A 434 -9.67 -0.21 15.18
CA THR A 434 -10.93 -0.95 15.05
C THR A 434 -10.72 -2.44 15.34
N PRO A 435 -11.79 -3.25 15.51
CA PRO A 435 -11.66 -4.70 15.67
C PRO A 435 -10.85 -5.38 14.56
N GLU A 436 -10.99 -4.90 13.32
CA GLU A 436 -10.28 -5.41 12.15
C GLU A 436 -8.78 -5.09 12.23
N GLY A 437 -8.41 -3.86 12.58
CA GLY A 437 -7.01 -3.48 12.81
C GLY A 437 -6.38 -4.26 13.97
N ILE A 438 -7.15 -4.52 15.04
CA ILE A 438 -6.70 -5.37 16.14
C ILE A 438 -6.50 -6.82 15.70
N TYR A 439 -7.36 -7.36 14.84
CA TYR A 439 -7.23 -8.71 14.32
C TYR A 439 -5.91 -8.91 13.57
N VAL A 440 -5.46 -7.92 12.78
CA VAL A 440 -4.16 -7.97 12.08
C VAL A 440 -3.02 -8.27 13.06
N LEU A 441 -2.98 -7.56 14.19
CA LEU A 441 -1.95 -7.71 15.22
C LEU A 441 -2.08 -9.02 16.01
N GLN A 442 -3.31 -9.45 16.29
CA GLN A 442 -3.59 -10.72 16.97
C GLN A 442 -3.16 -11.92 16.12
N ASP A 443 -3.46 -11.92 14.82
CA ASP A 443 -3.04 -12.99 13.91
C ASP A 443 -1.51 -12.98 13.74
N ALA A 444 -0.87 -11.81 13.66
CA ALA A 444 0.59 -11.71 13.63
C ALA A 444 1.22 -12.36 14.86
N LYS A 445 0.70 -12.05 16.06
CA LYS A 445 1.12 -12.71 17.31
C LYS A 445 0.88 -14.22 17.27
N ALA A 446 -0.28 -14.67 16.79
CA ALA A 446 -0.64 -16.09 16.72
C ALA A 446 0.27 -16.88 15.77
N LYS A 447 0.72 -16.28 14.67
CA LYS A 447 1.69 -16.86 13.72
C LYS A 447 3.14 -16.71 14.18
N GLY A 448 3.38 -16.00 15.29
CA GLY A 448 4.71 -15.78 15.86
C GLY A 448 5.56 -14.77 15.09
N VAL A 449 4.93 -13.87 14.32
CA VAL A 449 5.62 -12.76 13.66
C VAL A 449 6.26 -11.87 14.73
N ALA A 450 7.55 -11.59 14.58
CA ALA A 450 8.24 -10.65 15.43
C ALA A 450 8.06 -9.23 14.86
N LEU A 451 7.14 -8.45 15.43
CA LEU A 451 6.97 -7.05 15.02
C LEU A 451 7.98 -6.16 15.77
N ASP A 452 8.69 -5.34 15.01
CA ASP A 452 9.55 -4.28 15.52
C ASP A 452 8.74 -3.02 15.81
N GLY A 453 7.65 -2.80 15.05
CA GLY A 453 6.71 -1.74 15.38
C GLY A 453 5.34 -1.82 14.72
N VAL A 454 4.44 -1.00 15.25
CA VAL A 454 3.09 -0.73 14.78
C VAL A 454 2.99 0.78 14.60
N ASN A 455 3.09 1.22 13.35
CA ASN A 455 2.86 2.59 12.93
C ASN A 455 1.36 2.80 12.66
N VAL A 456 0.84 3.97 12.95
CA VAL A 456 -0.57 4.27 12.70
C VAL A 456 -0.75 5.57 11.94
N MET A 457 -1.71 5.56 11.01
CA MET A 457 -2.06 6.70 10.19
C MET A 457 -3.00 7.62 10.98
N THR A 458 -2.42 8.59 11.66
CA THR A 458 -3.14 9.57 12.50
C THR A 458 -3.70 10.68 11.61
N MET A 459 -4.59 10.31 10.70
CA MET A 459 -5.19 11.14 9.65
C MET A 459 -6.61 10.66 9.31
N ASP A 460 -7.33 11.47 8.55
CA ASP A 460 -8.62 11.13 7.94
C ASP A 460 -9.64 10.44 8.86
N TYR A 461 -9.86 11.02 10.04
CA TYR A 461 -10.68 10.38 11.07
C TYR A 461 -12.17 10.37 10.73
N GLY A 462 -12.64 11.36 9.95
CA GLY A 462 -14.06 11.54 9.66
C GLY A 462 -14.88 11.95 10.90
N ASN A 463 -14.20 12.25 12.01
CA ASN A 463 -14.81 12.55 13.30
C ASN A 463 -14.95 14.06 13.47
N ILE A 464 -16.13 14.51 13.91
CA ILE A 464 -16.41 15.93 14.19
C ILE A 464 -15.43 16.56 15.20
N GLN A 465 -14.84 15.76 16.08
CA GLN A 465 -13.89 16.21 17.10
C GLN A 465 -12.51 16.56 16.53
N CYS A 466 -12.16 16.04 15.36
CA CYS A 466 -10.85 16.26 14.72
C CYS A 466 -10.94 17.27 13.56
N GLN A 467 -12.11 17.89 13.38
CA GLN A 467 -12.31 18.99 12.44
C GLN A 467 -11.56 20.23 12.94
N SER A 468 -10.58 20.68 12.15
CA SER A 468 -9.59 21.67 12.55
C SER A 468 -9.37 22.80 11.55
N ASP A 469 -10.05 22.86 10.39
CA ASP A 469 -9.89 23.99 9.45
C ASP A 469 -10.11 25.35 10.15
N GLY A 470 -9.15 26.24 9.96
CA GLY A 470 -9.15 27.58 10.56
C GLY A 470 -8.80 27.63 12.05
N THR A 471 -8.25 26.56 12.62
CA THR A 471 -7.97 26.46 14.07
C THR A 471 -6.48 26.38 14.43
N GLU A 472 -5.59 26.81 13.53
CA GLU A 472 -4.14 26.78 13.77
C GLU A 472 -3.76 27.40 15.13
N GLY A 473 -2.94 26.69 15.90
CA GLY A 473 -2.54 27.01 17.28
C GLY A 473 -3.40 26.37 18.37
N GLN A 474 -4.54 25.76 18.04
CA GLN A 474 -5.40 25.06 19.01
C GLN A 474 -5.02 23.57 19.21
N ASN A 475 -4.12 23.05 18.36
CA ASN A 475 -3.65 21.67 18.37
C ASN A 475 -4.76 20.61 18.28
N ILE A 476 -5.87 20.88 17.58
CA ILE A 476 -7.04 19.97 17.57
C ILE A 476 -6.67 18.64 16.90
N HIS A 477 -6.06 18.68 15.71
CA HIS A 477 -5.71 17.47 14.96
C HIS A 477 -4.56 16.71 15.63
N GLY A 478 -3.57 17.44 16.15
CA GLY A 478 -2.45 16.89 16.92
C GLY A 478 -2.91 16.21 18.21
N LYS A 479 -3.95 16.71 18.88
CA LYS A 479 -4.56 16.02 20.02
C LYS A 479 -5.24 14.71 19.60
N CYS A 480 -5.97 14.72 18.48
CA CYS A 480 -6.51 13.48 17.93
C CYS A 480 -5.42 12.44 17.60
N ALA A 481 -4.28 12.89 17.06
CA ALA A 481 -3.14 12.03 16.79
C ALA A 481 -2.52 11.45 18.07
N THR A 482 -2.29 12.27 19.09
CA THR A 482 -1.72 11.81 20.37
C THR A 482 -2.68 10.91 21.16
N ASP A 483 -3.99 11.19 21.15
CA ASP A 483 -5.03 10.32 21.70
C ASP A 483 -5.06 8.95 21.00
N ALA A 484 -4.90 8.93 19.66
CA ALA A 484 -4.83 7.69 18.89
C ALA A 484 -3.63 6.83 19.35
N VAL A 485 -2.46 7.44 19.53
CA VAL A 485 -1.26 6.75 20.02
C VAL A 485 -1.43 6.24 21.46
N ASP A 486 -2.01 7.04 22.35
CA ASP A 486 -2.23 6.63 23.75
C ASP A 486 -3.22 5.46 23.86
N ASN A 487 -4.20 5.39 22.95
CA ASN A 487 -5.12 4.25 22.88
C ASN A 487 -4.50 3.04 22.17
N LEU A 488 -3.67 3.26 21.16
CA LEU A 488 -2.87 2.20 20.55
C LEU A 488 -1.94 1.55 21.59
N PHE A 489 -1.28 2.34 22.45
CA PHE A 489 -0.44 1.82 23.54
C PHE A 489 -1.20 0.80 24.38
N LYS A 490 -2.43 1.13 24.82
CA LYS A 490 -3.27 0.24 25.63
C LYS A 490 -3.60 -1.06 24.89
N GLN A 491 -3.92 -0.95 23.60
CA GLN A 491 -4.26 -2.10 22.74
C GLN A 491 -3.06 -3.01 22.49
N VAL A 492 -1.90 -2.45 22.12
CA VAL A 492 -0.65 -3.18 21.92
C VAL A 492 -0.20 -3.82 23.24
N LYS A 493 -0.30 -3.11 24.37
CA LYS A 493 0.00 -3.67 25.70
C LYS A 493 -0.91 -4.83 26.07
N ALA A 494 -2.18 -4.80 25.68
CA ALA A 494 -3.10 -5.92 25.90
C ALA A 494 -2.74 -7.14 25.04
N ILE A 495 -2.21 -6.93 23.82
CA ILE A 495 -1.74 -8.01 22.96
C ILE A 495 -0.41 -8.57 23.46
N TRP A 496 0.54 -7.75 23.90
CA TRP A 496 1.86 -8.18 24.42
C TRP A 496 2.08 -7.74 25.88
N PRO A 497 1.34 -8.32 26.84
CA PRO A 497 1.40 -7.92 28.25
C PRO A 497 2.78 -8.16 28.89
N GLU A 498 3.60 -9.02 28.30
CA GLU A 498 4.95 -9.35 28.77
C GLU A 498 5.99 -8.25 28.50
N LYS A 499 5.74 -7.33 27.55
CA LYS A 499 6.66 -6.23 27.25
C LYS A 499 6.52 -5.12 28.28
N SER A 500 7.63 -4.49 28.70
CA SER A 500 7.59 -3.28 29.53
C SER A 500 6.96 -2.10 28.79
N ASP A 501 6.45 -1.10 29.51
CA ASP A 501 5.79 0.06 28.89
C ASP A 501 6.71 0.81 27.92
N ASN A 502 7.97 1.06 28.30
CA ASN A 502 8.97 1.65 27.40
C ASN A 502 9.21 0.82 26.13
N ALA A 503 9.12 -0.51 26.24
CA ALA A 503 9.30 -1.40 25.08
C ALA A 503 8.07 -1.41 24.18
N VAL A 504 6.86 -1.18 24.74
CA VAL A 504 5.65 -0.99 23.95
C VAL A 504 5.69 0.36 23.25
N TYR A 505 6.02 1.45 23.94
CA TYR A 505 6.16 2.77 23.30
C TYR A 505 7.20 2.79 22.19
N ALA A 506 8.35 2.15 22.40
CA ALA A 506 9.38 2.02 21.35
C ALA A 506 8.92 1.22 20.12
N MET A 507 7.84 0.43 20.23
CA MET A 507 7.20 -0.24 19.09
C MET A 507 6.14 0.63 18.42
N LEU A 508 5.72 1.76 18.99
CA LEU A 508 4.68 2.58 18.37
C LEU A 508 5.29 3.51 17.32
N GLY A 509 4.52 3.80 16.29
CA GLY A 509 4.78 4.87 15.34
C GLY A 509 3.54 5.72 15.08
N THR A 510 3.73 6.98 14.70
CA THR A 510 2.64 7.89 14.33
C THR A 510 2.95 8.53 12.99
N THR A 511 2.00 8.49 12.07
CA THR A 511 2.12 9.07 10.72
C THR A 511 0.92 9.97 10.46
N PRO A 512 1.03 11.28 10.69
CA PRO A 512 0.02 12.25 10.25
C PRO A 512 0.11 12.49 8.74
N MET A 513 -1.00 12.93 8.15
CA MET A 513 -1.02 13.57 6.84
C MET A 513 -0.82 15.07 7.08
N ILE A 514 0.25 15.65 6.54
CA ILE A 514 0.63 17.04 6.83
C ILE A 514 -0.26 18.03 6.07
N GLY A 515 -0.65 19.15 6.67
CA GLY A 515 -1.53 20.12 6.01
C GLY A 515 -2.97 19.63 5.85
N TYR A 516 -3.61 19.94 4.72
CA TYR A 516 -5.01 19.55 4.45
C TYR A 516 -5.12 18.05 4.17
N ASN A 517 -6.03 17.39 4.87
CA ASN A 517 -6.31 15.96 4.73
C ASN A 517 -7.44 15.68 3.73
N ASP A 518 -7.62 14.41 3.36
CA ASP A 518 -8.66 13.99 2.42
C ASP A 518 -10.08 14.21 2.99
N VAL A 519 -10.23 14.06 4.31
CA VAL A 519 -11.47 14.42 5.01
C VAL A 519 -11.61 15.94 5.10
N GLN A 520 -12.66 16.46 4.44
CA GLN A 520 -12.97 17.88 4.48
C GLN A 520 -13.07 18.40 5.92
N GLY A 521 -12.38 19.52 6.16
CA GLY A 521 -12.34 20.19 7.47
C GLY A 521 -11.28 19.65 8.42
N GLU A 522 -10.57 18.56 8.08
CA GLU A 522 -9.39 18.12 8.83
C GLU A 522 -8.10 18.71 8.24
N VAL A 523 -7.33 19.34 9.12
CA VAL A 523 -6.08 20.02 8.77
C VAL A 523 -5.05 19.79 9.87
N PHE A 524 -3.91 19.21 9.53
CA PHE A 524 -2.77 19.05 10.43
C PHE A 524 -1.80 20.21 10.23
N TYR A 525 -1.80 21.18 11.13
CA TYR A 525 -0.99 22.37 11.03
C TYR A 525 0.40 22.23 11.67
N MET A 526 1.22 23.28 11.56
CA MET A 526 2.54 23.34 12.19
C MET A 526 2.48 23.22 13.71
N SER A 527 1.49 23.84 14.37
CA SER A 527 1.31 23.67 15.82
C SER A 527 1.05 22.21 16.22
N ASP A 528 0.25 21.48 15.42
CA ASP A 528 -0.01 20.05 15.61
C ASP A 528 1.28 19.23 15.46
N ALA A 529 2.13 19.57 14.49
CA ALA A 529 3.43 18.91 14.28
C ALA A 529 4.34 19.01 15.51
N HIS A 530 4.47 20.21 16.08
CA HIS A 530 5.24 20.40 17.32
C HIS A 530 4.63 19.63 18.50
N HIS A 531 3.31 19.58 18.59
CA HIS A 531 2.62 18.83 19.64
C HIS A 531 2.89 17.32 19.54
N VAL A 532 2.77 16.75 18.33
CA VAL A 532 3.05 15.33 18.08
C VAL A 532 4.53 15.00 18.31
N TYR A 533 5.46 15.85 17.85
CA TYR A 533 6.89 15.68 18.10
C TYR A 533 7.19 15.58 19.61
N GLN A 534 6.64 16.52 20.39
CA GLN A 534 6.87 16.56 21.83
C GLN A 534 6.28 15.33 22.53
N HIS A 535 5.05 14.93 22.19
CA HIS A 535 4.42 13.73 22.74
C HIS A 535 5.23 12.46 22.41
N ALA A 536 5.71 12.35 21.18
CA ALA A 536 6.53 11.21 20.75
C ALA A 536 7.85 11.13 21.52
N LYS A 537 8.48 12.28 21.76
CA LYS A 537 9.69 12.37 22.58
C LYS A 537 9.42 11.98 24.04
N ASP A 538 8.37 12.53 24.65
CA ASP A 538 8.06 12.32 26.07
C ASP A 538 7.75 10.83 26.39
N HIS A 539 7.17 10.11 25.44
CA HIS A 539 6.84 8.69 25.60
C HIS A 539 7.91 7.74 25.05
N GLY A 540 8.92 8.24 24.33
CA GLY A 540 9.92 7.39 23.70
C GLY A 540 9.36 6.52 22.57
N ILE A 541 8.51 7.10 21.73
CA ILE A 541 7.95 6.45 20.53
C ILE A 541 9.08 6.01 19.58
N GLY A 542 8.88 4.92 18.82
CA GLY A 542 9.89 4.40 17.91
C GLY A 542 9.98 5.12 16.56
N MET A 543 8.84 5.58 16.03
CA MET A 543 8.79 6.18 14.69
C MET A 543 7.87 7.40 14.63
N ILE A 544 8.32 8.44 13.93
CA ILE A 544 7.43 9.44 13.33
C ILE A 544 7.49 9.27 11.81
N GLY A 545 6.34 9.13 11.17
CA GLY A 545 6.20 9.25 9.72
C GLY A 545 5.54 10.57 9.34
N ALA A 546 5.35 10.79 8.05
CA ALA A 546 4.47 11.84 7.54
C ALA A 546 4.03 11.46 6.12
N TRP A 547 2.75 11.61 5.82
CA TRP A 547 2.24 11.57 4.45
C TRP A 547 2.16 13.01 3.92
N SER A 548 3.04 13.48 3.03
CA SER A 548 4.22 12.81 2.50
C SER A 548 5.33 13.82 2.21
N MET A 549 6.56 13.35 1.94
CA MET A 549 7.72 14.21 1.68
C MET A 549 7.53 15.17 0.49
N MET A 550 6.81 14.73 -0.55
CA MET A 550 6.50 15.61 -1.68
C MET A 550 5.50 16.70 -1.28
N ARG A 551 4.56 16.39 -0.37
CA ARG A 551 3.57 17.32 0.17
C ARG A 551 4.17 18.37 1.11
N ASP A 552 5.38 18.18 1.62
CA ASP A 552 6.05 19.10 2.55
C ASP A 552 6.60 20.35 1.83
N ARG A 553 5.69 21.03 1.15
CA ARG A 553 5.89 22.27 0.43
C ARG A 553 4.59 23.08 0.41
N PRO A 554 4.68 24.39 0.25
CA PRO A 554 3.52 25.23 0.10
C PRO A 554 2.83 24.99 -1.25
N GLY A 555 1.54 25.30 -1.30
CA GLY A 555 0.70 25.09 -2.46
C GLY A 555 -0.53 25.98 -2.46
N ILE A 556 -1.54 25.56 -3.22
CA ILE A 556 -2.81 26.26 -3.30
C ILE A 556 -3.58 26.05 -1.99
N GLU A 557 -3.99 27.14 -1.36
CA GLU A 557 -4.67 27.10 -0.06
C GLU A 557 -5.90 26.19 -0.12
N LYS A 558 -6.06 25.33 0.90
CA LYS A 558 -7.18 24.39 1.07
C LYS A 558 -7.25 23.26 0.04
N GLN A 559 -6.31 23.18 -0.89
CA GLN A 559 -6.28 22.09 -1.86
C GLN A 559 -5.48 20.90 -1.34
N VAL A 560 -6.12 19.75 -1.28
CA VAL A 560 -5.45 18.46 -1.09
C VAL A 560 -4.73 18.07 -2.38
N SER A 561 -3.45 17.77 -2.27
CA SER A 561 -2.60 17.42 -3.41
C SER A 561 -1.52 16.43 -2.98
N PRO A 562 -1.09 15.50 -3.85
CA PRO A 562 0.10 14.70 -3.61
C PRO A 562 1.40 15.53 -3.72
N GLU A 563 1.33 16.74 -4.30
CA GLU A 563 2.49 17.57 -4.58
C GLU A 563 2.67 18.74 -3.60
N HIS A 564 1.69 19.02 -2.73
CA HIS A 564 1.78 20.06 -1.71
C HIS A 564 0.79 19.85 -0.56
N SER A 565 1.07 20.45 0.58
CA SER A 565 0.28 20.32 1.81
C SER A 565 -1.05 21.09 1.79
N GLY A 566 -1.24 21.96 0.79
CA GLY A 566 -2.37 22.90 0.75
C GLY A 566 -2.21 24.07 1.71
N MET A 567 -1.06 24.20 2.36
CA MET A 567 -0.64 25.37 3.13
C MET A 567 -0.01 26.41 2.21
N THR A 568 -0.19 27.69 2.53
CA THR A 568 0.54 28.78 1.88
C THR A 568 2.01 28.83 2.33
N GLU A 569 2.86 29.55 1.61
CA GLU A 569 4.28 29.77 1.98
C GLU A 569 4.42 30.35 3.40
N GLN A 570 3.48 31.18 3.83
CA GLN A 570 3.46 31.79 5.15
C GLN A 570 3.02 30.81 6.25
N GLN A 571 2.19 29.83 5.91
CA GLN A 571 1.68 28.83 6.85
C GLN A 571 2.67 27.68 7.04
N ALA A 572 3.25 27.17 5.95
CA ALA A 572 4.27 26.14 5.97
C ALA A 572 5.20 26.29 4.75
N PRO A 573 6.39 26.90 4.92
CA PRO A 573 7.39 26.96 3.85
C PRO A 573 7.92 25.57 3.49
N LEU A 574 8.71 25.49 2.43
CA LEU A 574 9.31 24.23 1.97
C LEU A 574 10.04 23.49 3.11
N TYR A 575 9.67 22.23 3.33
CA TYR A 575 10.20 21.34 4.37
C TYR A 575 9.91 21.74 5.81
N ALA A 576 8.91 22.60 6.06
CA ALA A 576 8.57 23.05 7.39
C ALA A 576 8.26 21.89 8.36
N TYR A 577 7.45 20.92 7.94
CA TYR A 577 7.09 19.78 8.80
C TYR A 577 8.30 18.88 9.06
N SER A 578 9.11 18.62 8.03
CA SER A 578 10.33 17.83 8.16
C SER A 578 11.36 18.49 9.07
N ASN A 579 11.46 19.83 9.10
CA ASN A 579 12.33 20.53 10.04
C ASN A 579 11.92 20.32 11.50
N VAL A 580 10.62 20.10 11.76
CA VAL A 580 10.11 19.76 13.10
C VAL A 580 10.44 18.31 13.45
N PHE A 581 10.22 17.37 12.53
CA PHE A 581 10.33 15.94 12.83
C PHE A 581 11.72 15.34 12.63
N ALA A 582 12.56 15.86 11.74
CA ALA A 582 13.89 15.30 11.46
C ALA A 582 14.78 15.11 12.70
N PRO A 583 14.79 16.04 13.69
CA PRO A 583 15.51 15.86 14.95
C PRO A 583 15.03 14.67 15.79
N PHE A 584 13.92 14.02 15.46
CA PHE A 584 13.50 12.79 16.14
C PHE A 584 14.44 11.61 15.87
N THR A 585 15.23 11.69 14.79
CA THR A 585 16.16 10.62 14.41
C THR A 585 17.41 10.62 15.28
N GLN A 586 17.54 9.61 16.15
CA GLN A 586 18.68 9.46 17.05
C GLN A 586 19.80 8.63 16.42
N ASN A 587 20.78 9.27 15.79
CA ASN A 587 21.95 8.56 15.27
C ASN A 587 22.84 8.08 16.42
N SER A 588 22.80 6.77 16.69
CA SER A 588 23.50 6.08 17.79
C SER A 588 25.03 6.08 17.72
N ALA A 589 25.63 6.89 16.85
CA ALA A 589 27.09 6.95 16.68
C ALA A 589 27.83 7.65 17.83
N ASN A 590 27.16 8.51 18.62
CA ASN A 590 27.75 9.11 19.82
C ASN A 590 26.67 9.65 20.79
N PRO A 591 26.37 8.99 21.92
CA PRO A 591 25.39 9.48 22.90
C PRO A 591 25.80 10.79 23.61
N ASN A 592 27.00 11.32 23.35
CA ASN A 592 27.45 12.63 23.83
C ASN A 592 27.43 13.72 22.73
N GLN A 593 26.90 13.42 21.53
CA GLN A 593 26.76 14.42 20.47
C GLN A 593 25.53 15.29 20.74
N ASN A 594 25.75 16.61 20.79
CA ASN A 594 24.68 17.59 20.93
C ASN A 594 23.90 17.75 19.62
N HIS A 595 22.58 17.75 19.72
CA HIS A 595 21.64 18.04 18.65
C HIS A 595 21.16 19.49 18.77
N PRO A 596 21.02 20.25 17.68
CA PRO A 596 20.50 21.61 17.78
C PRO A 596 19.04 21.57 18.26
N PRO A 597 18.59 22.61 19.00
CA PRO A 597 17.21 22.68 19.44
C PRO A 597 16.26 22.84 18.25
N VAL A 598 14.97 22.54 18.43
CA VAL A 598 13.89 22.83 17.48
C VAL A 598 13.21 24.13 17.91
N ALA A 599 13.50 25.23 17.21
CA ALA A 599 12.85 26.51 17.45
C ALA A 599 11.41 26.51 16.92
N TYR A 600 10.49 27.04 17.71
CA TYR A 600 9.11 27.33 17.30
C TYR A 600 8.80 28.78 17.63
N ALA A 601 8.39 29.59 16.65
CA ALA A 601 8.07 31.01 16.85
C ALA A 601 6.59 31.28 17.17
N GLY A 602 5.77 30.24 17.28
CA GLY A 602 4.32 30.38 17.38
C GLY A 602 3.67 30.68 16.04
N ILE A 603 2.34 30.67 16.02
CA ILE A 603 1.55 30.94 14.81
C ILE A 603 1.72 32.39 14.35
N SER A 604 1.60 32.63 13.05
CA SER A 604 1.44 34.00 12.54
C SER A 604 0.11 34.58 13.02
N GLN A 605 0.10 35.84 13.47
CA GLN A 605 -1.04 36.48 14.12
C GLN A 605 -1.66 37.54 13.23
N GLN A 606 -2.98 37.66 13.27
CA GLN A 606 -3.71 38.77 12.67
C GLN A 606 -4.36 39.63 13.75
N ILE A 607 -4.12 40.94 13.70
CA ILE A 607 -4.50 41.91 14.73
C ILE A 607 -5.41 42.97 14.11
N ASP A 608 -6.64 43.07 14.61
CA ASP A 608 -7.67 44.01 14.16
C ASP A 608 -8.00 45.08 15.21
N LYS A 609 -7.24 45.11 16.32
CA LYS A 609 -7.42 46.02 17.47
C LYS A 609 -6.07 46.43 18.05
N ALA A 610 -5.97 47.68 18.49
CA ALA A 610 -4.79 48.15 19.21
C ALA A 610 -4.65 47.42 20.55
N GLY A 611 -3.41 47.11 20.95
CA GLY A 611 -3.15 46.33 22.15
C GLY A 611 -1.77 45.71 22.19
N VAL A 612 -1.55 44.90 23.23
CA VAL A 612 -0.31 44.13 23.40
C VAL A 612 -0.41 42.85 22.59
N VAL A 613 0.55 42.63 21.71
CA VAL A 613 0.74 41.40 20.93
C VAL A 613 1.82 40.56 21.62
N THR A 614 1.57 39.26 21.77
CA THR A 614 2.51 38.32 22.40
C THR A 614 3.06 37.36 21.35
N LEU A 615 4.37 37.33 21.18
CA LEU A 615 5.10 36.31 20.42
C LEU A 615 5.45 35.17 21.39
N ASP A 616 5.16 33.93 21.03
CA ASP A 616 5.24 32.78 21.95
C ASP A 616 6.04 31.62 21.36
N ALA A 617 7.27 31.44 21.86
CA ALA A 617 8.18 30.38 21.49
C ALA A 617 8.24 29.24 22.52
N SER A 618 7.25 29.14 23.42
CA SER A 618 7.25 28.10 24.47
C SER A 618 7.14 26.67 23.94
N GLY A 619 6.75 26.49 22.67
CA GLY A 619 6.75 25.18 21.99
C GLY A 619 8.12 24.77 21.42
N SER A 620 9.16 25.56 21.62
CA SER A 620 10.53 25.17 21.26
C SER A 620 10.99 24.00 22.14
N SER A 621 11.75 23.08 21.56
CA SER A 621 12.17 21.85 22.26
C SER A 621 13.64 21.54 21.98
N ASP A 622 14.26 20.76 22.86
CA ASP A 622 15.62 20.27 22.67
C ASP A 622 15.62 18.76 22.78
N GLN A 623 16.26 18.03 21.87
CA GLN A 623 16.24 16.58 21.85
C GLN A 623 17.01 15.98 23.04
N ASP A 624 18.10 16.62 23.46
CA ASP A 624 19.00 16.14 24.52
C ASP A 624 18.47 16.47 25.93
N GLY A 625 17.42 17.30 26.02
CA GLY A 625 16.84 17.76 27.28
C GLY A 625 17.60 18.93 27.91
N ASP A 626 18.44 19.59 27.13
CA ASP A 626 19.20 20.77 27.55
C ASP A 626 18.27 21.97 27.80
N SER A 627 18.71 22.88 28.68
CA SER A 627 17.95 24.08 28.99
C SER A 627 18.02 25.09 27.84
N LEU A 628 16.84 25.58 27.42
CA LEU A 628 16.73 26.52 26.31
C LEU A 628 16.81 27.98 26.76
N THR A 629 17.38 28.81 25.89
CA THR A 629 17.36 30.27 25.94
C THR A 629 16.81 30.83 24.64
N TRP A 630 16.19 32.01 24.69
CA TRP A 630 15.51 32.63 23.54
C TRP A 630 16.07 34.02 23.27
N GLN A 631 16.06 34.42 22.01
CA GLN A 631 16.34 35.78 21.58
C GLN A 631 15.45 36.15 20.40
N TRP A 632 14.56 37.11 20.61
CA TRP A 632 13.66 37.65 19.61
C TRP A 632 14.26 38.88 18.94
N GLU A 633 14.12 38.94 17.62
CA GLU A 633 14.43 40.11 16.81
C GLU A 633 13.33 40.40 15.79
N GLN A 634 13.20 41.67 15.41
CA GLN A 634 12.33 42.07 14.32
C GLN A 634 13.13 42.08 13.02
N LEU A 635 12.67 41.33 12.02
CA LEU A 635 13.29 41.22 10.71
C LEU A 635 12.81 42.32 9.75
N SER A 636 11.51 42.63 9.78
CA SER A 636 10.89 43.61 8.87
C SER A 636 9.62 44.24 9.44
N GLY A 637 9.12 45.27 8.76
CA GLY A 637 7.95 46.06 9.16
C GLY A 637 8.30 47.33 9.93
N PRO A 638 7.29 48.11 10.38
CA PRO A 638 7.51 49.28 11.23
C PRO A 638 8.23 48.90 12.53
N ALA A 639 9.26 49.65 12.93
CA ALA A 639 10.06 49.32 14.11
C ALA A 639 9.23 49.32 15.41
N VAL A 640 9.33 48.25 16.20
CA VAL A 640 8.66 48.13 17.50
C VAL A 640 9.66 47.86 18.64
N ASN A 641 9.28 48.25 19.86
CA ASN A 641 10.04 47.89 21.05
C ASN A 641 9.55 46.55 21.60
N LEU A 642 10.38 45.51 21.50
CA LEU A 642 10.11 44.20 22.10
C LEU A 642 10.41 44.23 23.60
N SER A 643 9.42 43.92 24.42
CA SER A 643 9.59 43.62 25.84
C SER A 643 9.82 42.12 26.02
N ASN A 644 10.69 41.74 26.96
CA ASN A 644 11.08 40.34 27.22
C ASN A 644 11.62 39.61 25.98
N ALA A 645 12.39 40.31 25.14
CA ALA A 645 12.97 39.74 23.92
C ALA A 645 13.89 38.55 24.16
N ASN A 646 14.34 38.31 25.40
CA ASN A 646 15.20 37.18 25.78
C ASN A 646 14.45 36.04 26.52
N ALA A 647 13.11 36.04 26.47
CA ALA A 647 12.27 35.02 27.08
C ALA A 647 11.49 34.24 26.01
N ALA A 648 10.94 33.08 26.38
CA ALA A 648 10.07 32.31 25.50
C ALA A 648 8.88 33.14 25.00
N LYS A 649 8.37 34.08 25.83
CA LYS A 649 7.28 34.99 25.46
C LYS A 649 7.78 36.44 25.42
N ALA A 650 7.79 37.02 24.22
CA ALA A 650 8.08 38.45 24.01
C ALA A 650 6.79 39.20 23.66
N THR A 651 6.75 40.50 23.93
CA THR A 651 5.56 41.32 23.63
C THR A 651 5.90 42.66 23.01
N PHE A 652 5.04 43.17 22.14
CA PHE A 652 5.08 44.56 21.68
C PHE A 652 3.67 45.16 21.64
N THR A 653 3.55 46.46 21.40
CA THR A 653 2.26 47.16 21.37
C THR A 653 1.94 47.67 19.97
N VAL A 654 0.75 47.35 19.47
CA VAL A 654 0.14 47.98 18.29
C VAL A 654 -0.68 49.17 18.76
N ALA A 655 -0.36 50.37 18.27
CA ALA A 655 -1.01 51.61 18.67
C ALA A 655 -2.33 51.87 17.93
N SER A 656 -3.16 52.75 18.49
CA SER A 656 -4.34 53.33 17.81
C SER A 656 -3.97 54.72 17.24
N PRO A 657 -4.45 55.10 16.04
CA PRO A 657 -5.28 54.31 15.12
C PRO A 657 -4.52 53.15 14.48
N LEU A 658 -5.23 52.10 14.06
CA LEU A 658 -4.63 50.97 13.39
C LEU A 658 -4.05 51.43 12.05
N VAL A 659 -2.76 51.14 11.86
CA VAL A 659 -2.09 51.33 10.58
C VAL A 659 -1.86 49.93 10.01
N PRO A 660 -2.50 49.58 8.88
CA PRO A 660 -2.26 48.32 8.21
C PRO A 660 -0.77 48.10 7.96
N ALA A 661 -0.21 47.03 8.51
CA ALA A 661 1.22 46.74 8.45
C ALA A 661 1.47 45.25 8.70
N SER A 662 2.53 44.71 8.11
CA SER A 662 3.04 43.39 8.44
C SER A 662 4.39 43.52 9.15
N TYR A 663 4.55 42.79 10.26
CA TYR A 663 5.75 42.71 11.08
C TYR A 663 6.28 41.28 10.97
N SER A 664 7.56 41.11 10.69
CA SER A 664 8.21 39.80 10.71
C SER A 664 9.17 39.74 11.89
N PHE A 665 9.11 38.64 12.64
CA PHE A 665 9.95 38.39 13.81
C PHE A 665 10.64 37.05 13.69
N ARG A 666 11.85 36.96 14.23
CA ARG A 666 12.62 35.73 14.38
C ARG A 666 12.88 35.47 15.85
N VAL A 667 12.70 34.23 16.29
CA VAL A 667 13.27 33.74 17.54
C VAL A 667 14.48 32.88 17.24
N THR A 668 15.58 33.14 17.93
CA THR A 668 16.72 32.24 18.01
C THR A 668 16.66 31.49 19.34
N VAL A 669 16.70 30.17 19.27
CA VAL A 669 16.67 29.28 20.44
C VAL A 669 18.03 28.61 20.57
N ASN A 670 18.62 28.64 21.76
CA ASN A 670 19.95 28.09 22.02
C ASN A 670 19.91 27.17 23.25
N ASP A 671 20.52 25.99 23.14
CA ASP A 671 20.60 24.93 24.17
C ASP A 671 21.88 25.03 25.05
N GLY A 672 22.65 26.11 24.90
CA GLY A 672 23.97 26.32 25.50
C GLY A 672 25.16 25.87 24.64
N LYS A 673 24.92 25.15 23.53
CA LYS A 673 25.94 24.60 22.63
C LYS A 673 25.69 24.95 21.15
N GLN A 674 24.46 24.83 20.67
CA GLN A 674 24.01 25.12 19.31
C GLN A 674 22.73 25.97 19.34
N SER A 675 22.42 26.59 18.20
CA SER A 675 21.22 27.39 18.02
C SER A 675 20.43 26.97 16.79
N SER A 676 19.11 27.15 16.87
CA SER A 676 18.20 27.15 15.73
C SER A 676 17.31 28.39 15.75
N HIS A 677 16.58 28.63 14.66
CA HIS A 677 15.71 29.79 14.55
C HIS A 677 14.39 29.46 13.86
N ALA A 678 13.35 30.23 14.19
CA ALA A 678 12.05 30.17 13.56
C ALA A 678 11.49 31.58 13.41
N ASP A 679 10.69 31.78 12.35
CA ASP A 679 10.11 33.08 12.01
C ASP A 679 8.59 33.05 12.19
N THR A 680 8.01 34.17 12.56
CA THR A 680 6.56 34.37 12.64
C THR A 680 6.20 35.78 12.16
N THR A 681 4.98 35.96 11.68
CA THR A 681 4.50 37.26 11.22
C THR A 681 3.33 37.74 12.06
N VAL A 682 3.23 39.05 12.22
CA VAL A 682 2.05 39.71 12.77
C VAL A 682 1.52 40.66 11.71
N THR A 683 0.28 40.46 11.28
CA THR A 683 -0.39 41.32 10.31
C THR A 683 -1.43 42.16 11.03
N VAL A 684 -1.23 43.46 11.07
CA VAL A 684 -2.21 44.43 11.54
C VAL A 684 -3.09 44.82 10.38
N THR A 685 -4.41 44.67 10.54
CA THR A 685 -5.42 45.12 9.60
C THR A 685 -6.29 46.19 10.24
N ASP A 686 -6.70 47.20 9.48
CA ASP A 686 -7.76 48.10 9.92
C ASP A 686 -9.09 47.59 9.35
N PRO A 687 -10.02 47.05 10.19
CA PRO A 687 -11.29 46.54 9.70
C PRO A 687 -12.20 47.62 9.09
N ASN A 688 -11.87 48.92 9.26
CA ASN A 688 -12.60 50.02 8.64
C ASN A 688 -11.94 50.54 7.35
N GLN A 689 -10.85 49.92 6.89
CA GLN A 689 -10.21 50.30 5.63
C GLN A 689 -11.02 49.73 4.45
N PRO A 690 -11.40 50.57 3.46
CA PRO A 690 -12.08 50.08 2.25
C PRO A 690 -11.26 49.04 1.49
N VAL A 691 -11.89 47.96 1.04
CA VAL A 691 -11.24 46.87 0.30
C VAL A 691 -11.67 46.96 -1.16
N LYS A 692 -10.73 46.75 -2.11
CA LYS A 692 -11.08 46.72 -3.53
C LYS A 692 -11.83 45.41 -3.88
N PRO A 693 -12.71 45.40 -4.90
CA PRO A 693 -13.38 44.17 -5.31
C PRO A 693 -12.40 43.11 -5.82
N ALA A 694 -12.63 41.85 -5.50
CA ALA A 694 -11.96 40.71 -6.10
C ALA A 694 -12.74 40.23 -7.34
N LEU A 695 -12.21 40.51 -8.53
CA LEU A 695 -12.82 40.22 -9.83
C LEU A 695 -12.35 38.88 -10.39
N SER A 696 -13.28 38.09 -10.93
CA SER A 696 -13.04 36.84 -11.66
C SER A 696 -13.83 36.84 -12.96
N VAL A 697 -13.15 36.50 -14.06
CA VAL A 697 -13.71 36.44 -15.41
C VAL A 697 -12.95 35.38 -16.23
N ALA A 698 -13.60 34.75 -17.20
CA ALA A 698 -12.95 33.78 -18.09
C ALA A 698 -11.81 34.44 -18.89
N THR A 699 -10.70 33.73 -19.10
CA THR A 699 -9.56 34.26 -19.85
C THR A 699 -9.77 34.19 -21.37
N MET A 700 -10.60 33.27 -21.85
CA MET A 700 -10.92 33.10 -23.26
C MET A 700 -12.37 32.65 -23.47
N GLN A 701 -12.99 33.12 -24.56
CA GLN A 701 -14.31 32.71 -25.04
C GLN A 701 -14.29 32.55 -26.55
N GLN A 702 -15.08 31.61 -27.08
CA GLN A 702 -15.21 31.37 -28.51
C GLN A 702 -16.63 31.61 -29.00
N VAL A 703 -16.78 32.12 -30.21
CA VAL A 703 -18.08 32.30 -30.87
C VAL A 703 -17.96 32.11 -32.38
N ASN A 704 -18.93 31.44 -32.98
CA ASN A 704 -19.01 31.31 -34.43
C ASN A 704 -19.73 32.53 -35.04
N ALA A 705 -19.40 32.87 -36.29
CA ALA A 705 -20.12 33.86 -37.08
C ALA A 705 -21.64 33.59 -37.06
N GLY A 706 -22.44 34.63 -36.82
CA GLY A 706 -23.90 34.55 -36.71
C GLY A 706 -24.43 34.01 -35.38
N SER A 707 -23.55 33.68 -34.42
CA SER A 707 -23.92 33.16 -33.10
C SER A 707 -23.76 34.21 -31.99
N GLN A 708 -24.40 33.94 -30.86
CA GLN A 708 -24.28 34.73 -29.64
C GLN A 708 -23.32 34.07 -28.64
N VAL A 709 -22.54 34.87 -27.93
CA VAL A 709 -21.80 34.47 -26.73
C VAL A 709 -22.16 35.38 -25.56
N THR A 710 -22.21 34.82 -24.36
CA THR A 710 -22.45 35.55 -23.12
C THR A 710 -21.28 35.31 -22.17
N ILE A 711 -20.66 36.40 -21.72
CA ILE A 711 -19.49 36.41 -20.84
C ILE A 711 -19.95 36.95 -19.49
N VAL A 712 -19.80 36.15 -18.43
CA VAL A 712 -20.15 36.57 -17.07
C VAL A 712 -18.87 36.83 -16.30
N ALA A 713 -18.76 38.04 -15.75
CA ALA A 713 -17.78 38.38 -14.74
C ALA A 713 -18.44 38.30 -13.35
N THR A 714 -17.66 37.89 -12.35
CA THR A 714 -18.09 37.79 -10.96
C THR A 714 -17.14 38.59 -10.10
N ALA A 715 -17.66 39.24 -9.07
CA ALA A 715 -16.81 39.93 -8.10
C ALA A 715 -17.37 39.74 -6.70
N THR A 716 -16.45 39.65 -5.75
CA THR A 716 -16.76 39.63 -4.32
C THR A 716 -16.05 40.79 -3.66
N ASP A 717 -16.71 41.41 -2.69
CA ASP A 717 -16.21 42.61 -2.03
C ASP A 717 -16.67 42.57 -0.56
N PRO A 718 -15.73 42.55 0.41
CA PRO A 718 -16.09 42.43 1.82
C PRO A 718 -16.87 43.62 2.39
N ASP A 719 -16.70 44.81 1.81
CA ASP A 719 -17.32 46.05 2.27
C ASP A 719 -18.39 46.60 1.31
N SER A 720 -18.73 45.88 0.23
CA SER A 720 -19.78 46.24 -0.73
C SER A 720 -20.71 45.09 -1.08
N THR A 721 -22.01 45.35 -1.13
CA THR A 721 -22.98 44.40 -1.67
C THR A 721 -22.91 44.34 -3.21
N ALA A 722 -23.45 43.27 -3.79
CA ALA A 722 -23.50 43.12 -5.25
C ALA A 722 -24.19 44.29 -5.96
N GLN A 723 -25.16 44.96 -5.32
CA GLN A 723 -25.86 46.14 -5.87
C GLN A 723 -25.00 47.42 -5.82
N GLN A 724 -23.97 47.44 -4.99
CA GLN A 724 -23.06 48.58 -4.85
C GLN A 724 -21.89 48.51 -5.84
N LEU A 725 -21.64 47.33 -6.43
CA LEU A 725 -20.62 47.14 -7.46
C LEU A 725 -21.06 47.73 -8.81
N LYS A 726 -20.20 48.56 -9.38
CA LYS A 726 -20.38 49.18 -10.69
C LYS A 726 -19.47 48.51 -11.72
N TRP A 727 -20.08 48.01 -12.78
CA TRP A 727 -19.39 47.28 -13.85
C TRP A 727 -19.22 48.16 -15.07
N HIS A 728 -18.14 47.94 -15.82
CA HIS A 728 -17.95 48.56 -17.12
C HIS A 728 -17.06 47.69 -18.02
N TRP A 729 -17.51 47.40 -19.23
CA TRP A 729 -16.78 46.67 -20.25
C TRP A 729 -16.26 47.61 -21.34
N THR A 730 -14.98 47.50 -21.66
CA THR A 730 -14.33 48.21 -22.77
C THR A 730 -13.93 47.20 -23.85
N LEU A 731 -14.40 47.44 -25.08
CA LEU A 731 -14.18 46.55 -26.21
C LEU A 731 -13.46 47.28 -27.36
N PRO A 732 -12.59 46.60 -28.12
CA PRO A 732 -12.02 47.14 -29.36
C PRO A 732 -13.08 47.39 -30.45
N ALA A 733 -12.77 48.24 -31.43
CA ALA A 733 -13.61 48.38 -32.62
C ALA A 733 -13.60 47.09 -33.45
N GLY A 734 -14.76 46.73 -34.03
CA GLY A 734 -14.92 45.55 -34.90
C GLY A 734 -15.58 44.34 -34.25
N VAL A 735 -15.72 44.32 -32.91
CA VAL A 735 -16.57 43.35 -32.21
C VAL A 735 -18.03 43.51 -32.66
N GLY A 736 -18.79 42.41 -32.72
CA GLY A 736 -20.18 42.38 -33.17
C GLY A 736 -21.17 43.25 -32.39
N GLN A 737 -22.47 42.91 -32.41
CA GLN A 737 -23.46 43.64 -31.63
C GLN A 737 -23.31 43.33 -30.14
N VAL A 738 -23.08 44.36 -29.32
CA VAL A 738 -22.78 44.23 -27.89
C VAL A 738 -23.93 44.78 -27.04
N SER A 739 -24.24 44.09 -25.94
CA SER A 739 -25.15 44.57 -24.89
C SER A 739 -24.67 44.16 -23.49
N GLY A 740 -25.11 44.87 -22.45
CA GLY A 740 -24.74 44.58 -21.06
C GLY A 740 -23.41 45.18 -20.58
N GLN A 741 -22.87 46.18 -21.30
CA GLN A 741 -21.54 46.77 -21.02
C GLN A 741 -21.38 47.37 -19.62
N ASP A 742 -22.45 47.78 -18.96
CA ASP A 742 -22.40 48.32 -17.58
C ASP A 742 -22.95 47.33 -16.54
N THR A 743 -22.90 46.03 -16.86
CA THR A 743 -23.37 44.94 -15.99
C THR A 743 -22.29 43.87 -15.85
N ASN A 744 -22.50 42.93 -14.93
CA ASN A 744 -21.60 41.79 -14.75
C ASN A 744 -21.72 40.75 -15.88
N THR A 745 -22.66 40.92 -16.82
CA THR A 745 -22.89 40.01 -17.94
C THR A 745 -22.80 40.77 -19.27
N LEU A 746 -21.82 40.43 -20.10
CA LEU A 746 -21.66 40.97 -21.45
C LEU A 746 -22.19 39.98 -22.49
N THR A 747 -23.06 40.43 -23.39
CA THR A 747 -23.55 39.59 -24.50
C THR A 747 -23.10 40.18 -25.82
N ILE A 748 -22.53 39.33 -26.67
CA ILE A 748 -22.00 39.67 -27.99
C ILE A 748 -22.64 38.78 -29.04
N ILE A 749 -23.14 39.38 -30.12
CA ILE A 749 -23.70 38.67 -31.28
C ILE A 749 -22.81 39.00 -32.48
N GLU A 750 -22.08 38.01 -32.99
CA GLU A 750 -21.24 38.19 -34.17
C GLU A 750 -22.06 38.13 -35.46
N PRO A 751 -21.76 38.95 -36.47
CA PRO A 751 -22.48 38.93 -37.73
C PRO A 751 -22.23 37.60 -38.48
N ALA A 752 -23.19 37.19 -39.31
CA ALA A 752 -23.14 35.91 -40.03
C ALA A 752 -21.97 35.81 -41.03
N ASP A 753 -21.42 36.95 -41.45
CA ASP A 753 -20.27 37.08 -42.34
C ASP A 753 -18.96 37.42 -41.59
N ALA A 754 -18.93 37.28 -40.26
CA ALA A 754 -17.73 37.49 -39.47
C ALA A 754 -16.57 36.60 -39.96
N LYS A 755 -15.37 37.17 -39.98
CA LYS A 755 -14.13 36.47 -40.31
C LYS A 755 -13.42 36.01 -39.03
N GLU A 756 -12.47 35.10 -39.17
CA GLU A 756 -11.57 34.73 -38.07
C GLU A 756 -10.93 35.98 -37.46
N ALA A 757 -11.16 36.20 -36.18
CA ALA A 757 -10.68 37.37 -35.45
C ALA A 757 -10.46 37.05 -33.97
N SER A 758 -9.64 37.86 -33.30
CA SER A 758 -9.37 37.76 -31.87
C SER A 758 -9.43 39.15 -31.24
N TYR A 759 -10.25 39.32 -30.20
CA TYR A 759 -10.46 40.58 -29.52
C TYR A 759 -10.13 40.49 -28.03
N ALA A 760 -9.36 41.44 -27.49
CA ALA A 760 -9.12 41.56 -26.05
C ALA A 760 -10.18 42.48 -25.42
N LEU A 761 -11.06 41.93 -24.60
CA LEU A 761 -12.14 42.64 -23.94
C LEU A 761 -11.74 42.94 -22.49
N GLN A 762 -11.93 44.16 -22.04
CA GLN A 762 -11.60 44.56 -20.66
C GLN A 762 -12.88 44.71 -19.84
N VAL A 763 -12.88 44.21 -18.61
CA VAL A 763 -13.92 44.46 -17.62
C VAL A 763 -13.32 45.18 -16.41
N LYS A 764 -14.01 46.20 -15.93
CA LYS A 764 -13.71 46.92 -14.69
C LYS A 764 -14.89 46.79 -13.74
N VAL A 765 -14.62 46.49 -12.48
CA VAL A 765 -15.59 46.56 -11.39
C VAL A 765 -15.10 47.58 -10.37
N THR A 766 -15.99 48.45 -9.88
CA THR A 766 -15.70 49.50 -8.90
C THR A 766 -16.67 49.40 -7.73
N ASP A 767 -16.17 49.51 -6.50
CA ASP A 767 -16.96 49.47 -5.27
C ASP A 767 -17.60 50.84 -4.90
N GLN A 768 -18.27 50.89 -3.74
CA GLN A 768 -18.87 52.13 -3.22
C GLN A 768 -17.84 53.16 -2.73
N SER A 769 -16.65 52.71 -2.35
CA SER A 769 -15.53 53.49 -1.84
C SER A 769 -14.66 54.08 -2.97
N GLY A 770 -14.93 53.68 -4.21
CA GLY A 770 -14.24 54.12 -5.43
C GLY A 770 -13.02 53.29 -5.80
N LEU A 771 -12.71 52.18 -5.12
CA LEU A 771 -11.63 51.28 -5.53
C LEU A 771 -12.12 50.34 -6.63
N SER A 772 -11.20 49.86 -7.46
CA SER A 772 -11.56 49.07 -8.64
C SER A 772 -10.59 47.95 -8.97
N ALA A 773 -11.11 46.88 -9.56
CA ALA A 773 -10.36 45.79 -10.17
C ALA A 773 -10.66 45.69 -11.66
N ASN A 774 -9.67 45.21 -12.44
CA ASN A 774 -9.78 45.04 -13.89
C ASN A 774 -9.48 43.59 -14.27
N GLY A 775 -10.09 43.09 -15.34
CA GLY A 775 -9.89 41.77 -15.90
C GLY A 775 -9.97 41.81 -17.42
N GLU A 776 -9.38 40.82 -18.07
CA GLU A 776 -9.31 40.73 -19.54
C GLU A 776 -9.83 39.37 -20.01
N VAL A 777 -10.58 39.37 -21.12
CA VAL A 777 -11.10 38.19 -21.80
C VAL A 777 -10.70 38.24 -23.26
N THR A 778 -10.10 37.17 -23.78
CA THR A 778 -9.89 37.03 -25.23
C THR A 778 -11.12 36.42 -25.87
N LEU A 779 -11.81 37.14 -26.75
CA LEU A 779 -12.87 36.60 -27.60
C LEU A 779 -12.28 36.15 -28.93
N GLN A 780 -12.37 34.85 -29.21
CA GLN A 780 -12.00 34.25 -30.49
C GLN A 780 -13.26 34.05 -31.35
N VAL A 781 -13.30 34.69 -32.51
CA VAL A 781 -14.41 34.59 -33.46
C VAL A 781 -14.01 33.64 -34.58
N HIS A 782 -14.83 32.63 -34.82
CA HIS A 782 -14.67 31.69 -35.92
C HIS A 782 -15.57 32.05 -37.10
N ALA A 783 -15.06 31.96 -38.32
CA ALA A 783 -15.82 32.24 -39.53
C ALA A 783 -16.93 31.19 -39.75
N ALA A 784 -17.99 31.57 -40.46
CA ALA A 784 -19.05 30.63 -40.82
C ALA A 784 -18.49 29.46 -41.64
N ALA A 785 -18.75 28.23 -41.20
CA ALA A 785 -18.41 27.03 -41.96
C ALA A 785 -19.02 27.13 -43.37
N GLN A 786 -18.17 27.04 -44.40
CA GLN A 786 -18.66 26.90 -45.77
C GLN A 786 -19.40 25.56 -45.88
N PRO A 787 -20.55 25.48 -46.58
CA PRO A 787 -21.21 24.20 -46.81
C PRO A 787 -20.24 23.24 -47.50
N ASP A 788 -20.18 22.01 -46.98
CA ASP A 788 -19.35 20.92 -47.48
C ASP A 788 -19.59 20.72 -48.99
N PRO A 789 -18.55 20.72 -49.85
CA PRO A 789 -18.74 20.43 -51.26
C PRO A 789 -19.09 18.95 -51.44
N THR A 790 -20.14 18.70 -52.22
CA THR A 790 -20.50 17.37 -52.74
C THR A 790 -19.26 16.61 -53.24
N PRO A 791 -19.07 15.32 -52.88
CA PRO A 791 -17.90 14.56 -53.33
C PRO A 791 -17.79 14.54 -54.85
N ALA A 792 -16.61 14.84 -55.39
CA ALA A 792 -16.34 14.80 -56.82
C ALA A 792 -16.45 13.36 -57.39
N PRO A 793 -16.91 13.18 -58.65
CA PRO A 793 -17.06 11.86 -59.25
C PRO A 793 -15.72 11.11 -59.35
N ALA A 794 -15.74 9.80 -59.09
CA ALA A 794 -14.57 8.94 -59.22
C ALA A 794 -14.04 8.94 -60.67
N GLY A 795 -12.77 9.32 -60.86
CA GLY A 795 -12.07 9.27 -62.15
C GLY A 795 -11.37 10.55 -62.61
N ASP A 796 -11.48 11.66 -61.89
CA ASP A 796 -10.87 12.95 -62.27
C ASP A 796 -9.65 13.35 -61.41
N TYR A 797 -9.18 12.43 -60.55
CA TYR A 797 -7.98 12.57 -59.73
C TYR A 797 -7.10 11.32 -59.86
N ASP A 798 -5.78 11.49 -59.71
CA ASP A 798 -4.79 10.43 -59.80
C ASP A 798 -4.63 9.67 -58.47
N TYR A 799 -4.71 10.39 -57.33
CA TYR A 799 -4.58 9.82 -55.98
C TYR A 799 -5.55 10.45 -54.97
N VAL A 800 -5.82 9.79 -53.85
CA VAL A 800 -6.41 10.42 -52.66
C VAL A 800 -5.28 10.85 -51.75
N TYR A 801 -5.21 12.11 -51.33
CA TYR A 801 -4.11 12.56 -50.47
C TYR A 801 -4.20 11.91 -49.07
N PRO A 802 -3.10 11.40 -48.47
CA PRO A 802 -1.69 11.50 -48.89
C PRO A 802 -1.14 10.27 -49.66
N ASP A 803 -1.98 9.47 -50.29
CA ASP A 803 -1.52 8.25 -50.95
C ASP A 803 -0.65 8.59 -52.18
N GLY A 804 0.50 7.92 -52.31
CA GLY A 804 1.37 8.08 -53.48
C GLY A 804 2.22 9.35 -53.50
N LEU A 805 2.46 10.02 -52.36
CA LEU A 805 3.24 11.27 -52.24
C LEU A 805 4.53 11.31 -53.09
N ALA A 806 5.30 10.23 -53.14
CA ALA A 806 6.56 10.16 -53.90
C ALA A 806 6.37 10.26 -55.43
N SER A 807 5.15 10.05 -55.92
CA SER A 807 4.75 10.13 -57.32
C SER A 807 4.13 11.48 -57.71
N TYR A 808 4.03 12.42 -56.77
CA TYR A 808 3.46 13.73 -57.05
C TYR A 808 4.46 14.57 -57.84
N THR A 809 4.08 14.87 -59.07
CA THR A 809 4.82 15.73 -59.98
C THR A 809 3.94 16.87 -60.45
N ASP A 810 4.52 17.82 -61.18
CA ASP A 810 3.75 18.85 -61.89
C ASP A 810 2.55 18.23 -62.62
N GLY A 811 1.35 18.73 -62.30
CA GLY A 811 0.10 18.30 -62.90
C GLY A 811 -0.63 17.15 -62.21
N THR A 812 -0.04 16.48 -61.21
CA THR A 812 -0.73 15.41 -60.46
C THR A 812 -1.96 15.96 -59.75
N LYS A 813 -3.11 15.31 -59.93
CA LYS A 813 -4.38 15.66 -59.28
C LYS A 813 -4.65 14.77 -58.08
N VAL A 814 -4.96 15.34 -56.93
CA VAL A 814 -5.30 14.60 -55.71
C VAL A 814 -6.66 15.00 -55.15
N LEU A 815 -7.42 14.03 -54.66
CA LEU A 815 -8.60 14.28 -53.85
C LEU A 815 -8.16 14.57 -52.41
N ALA A 816 -8.45 15.77 -51.90
CA ALA A 816 -8.07 16.19 -50.54
C ALA A 816 -9.18 15.88 -49.52
N ALA A 817 -8.85 16.05 -48.24
CA ALA A 817 -9.76 15.79 -47.12
C ALA A 817 -11.00 16.71 -47.10
N ASP A 818 -10.96 17.86 -47.79
CA ASP A 818 -12.10 18.76 -47.97
C ASP A 818 -13.02 18.35 -49.15
N GLY A 819 -12.80 17.15 -49.71
CA GLY A 819 -13.59 16.60 -50.81
C GLY A 819 -13.31 17.21 -52.20
N SER A 820 -12.37 18.15 -52.30
CA SER A 820 -12.04 18.84 -53.55
C SER A 820 -10.79 18.26 -54.25
N ILE A 821 -10.65 18.52 -55.55
CA ILE A 821 -9.48 18.08 -56.34
C ILE A 821 -8.44 19.21 -56.37
N TYR A 822 -7.18 18.85 -56.14
CA TYR A 822 -6.05 19.75 -56.16
C TYR A 822 -5.01 19.28 -57.17
N GLN A 823 -4.56 20.18 -58.04
CA GLN A 823 -3.52 19.89 -59.01
C GLN A 823 -2.18 20.45 -58.54
N CYS A 824 -1.15 19.62 -58.49
CA CYS A 824 0.20 20.02 -58.14
C CYS A 824 0.73 21.05 -59.16
N LYS A 825 1.25 22.17 -58.65
CA LYS A 825 1.74 23.28 -59.47
C LYS A 825 3.00 22.91 -60.25
N PRO A 826 3.25 23.57 -61.39
CA PRO A 826 4.48 23.37 -62.15
C PRO A 826 5.74 23.84 -61.41
N PHE A 827 6.89 23.36 -61.90
CA PHE A 827 8.20 23.79 -61.42
C PHE A 827 8.29 25.34 -61.41
N PRO A 828 8.81 25.97 -60.33
CA PRO A 828 9.61 25.39 -59.24
C PRO A 828 8.83 24.83 -58.04
N TYR A 829 7.50 24.91 -58.04
CA TYR A 829 6.68 24.63 -56.85
C TYR A 829 6.31 23.15 -56.68
N SER A 830 6.45 22.35 -57.74
CA SER A 830 6.07 20.93 -57.76
C SER A 830 6.74 20.09 -56.66
N GLY A 831 7.93 20.48 -56.19
CA GLY A 831 8.61 19.80 -55.08
C GLY A 831 7.90 19.92 -53.74
N TRP A 832 7.03 20.92 -53.56
CA TRP A 832 6.27 21.12 -52.31
C TRP A 832 5.01 20.26 -52.23
N CYS A 833 4.53 19.72 -53.35
CA CYS A 833 3.37 18.82 -53.35
C CYS A 833 3.61 17.54 -52.54
N ALA A 834 4.87 17.08 -52.49
CA ALA A 834 5.31 15.97 -51.64
C ALA A 834 5.93 16.44 -50.31
N GLY A 835 5.78 17.72 -49.96
CA GLY A 835 6.35 18.34 -48.76
C GLY A 835 5.63 17.94 -47.46
N ALA A 836 6.13 18.46 -46.33
CA ALA A 836 5.57 18.14 -45.02
C ALA A 836 4.08 18.52 -44.93
N ALA A 837 3.23 17.57 -44.51
CA ALA A 837 1.78 17.72 -44.53
C ALA A 837 1.26 18.92 -43.72
N TRP A 838 1.85 19.22 -42.55
CA TRP A 838 1.48 20.38 -41.74
C TRP A 838 1.61 21.71 -42.51
N ALA A 839 2.53 21.77 -43.49
CA ALA A 839 2.77 22.95 -44.30
C ALA A 839 2.03 22.88 -45.64
N TYR A 840 2.06 21.74 -46.34
CA TYR A 840 1.69 21.66 -47.76
C TYR A 840 0.57 20.65 -48.07
N ALA A 841 -0.07 20.05 -47.08
CA ALA A 841 -1.25 19.21 -47.34
C ALA A 841 -2.36 20.06 -48.00
N PRO A 842 -2.93 19.63 -49.15
CA PRO A 842 -3.96 20.40 -49.83
C PRO A 842 -5.14 20.66 -48.88
N ALA A 843 -5.72 21.85 -49.00
CA ALA A 843 -6.78 22.40 -48.13
C ALA A 843 -6.41 22.73 -46.67
N THR A 844 -5.49 22.00 -46.04
CA THR A 844 -5.27 22.05 -44.58
C THR A 844 -3.90 22.54 -44.14
N GLY A 845 -2.87 22.43 -44.96
CA GLY A 845 -1.51 22.85 -44.63
C GLY A 845 -1.37 24.37 -44.59
N SER A 846 -0.54 24.91 -43.69
CA SER A 846 -0.42 26.37 -43.48
C SER A 846 -0.04 27.17 -44.73
N ASN A 847 0.61 26.54 -45.70
CA ASN A 847 1.09 27.11 -46.96
C ASN A 847 0.68 26.25 -48.17
N TRP A 848 -0.45 25.54 -48.10
CA TRP A 848 -0.83 24.59 -49.17
C TRP A 848 -1.01 25.26 -50.54
N GLN A 849 -1.41 26.53 -50.57
CA GLN A 849 -1.61 27.32 -51.78
C GLN A 849 -0.32 27.50 -52.59
N ASP A 850 0.83 27.34 -51.96
CA ASP A 850 2.12 27.42 -52.62
C ASP A 850 2.40 26.18 -53.48
N ALA A 851 1.85 25.02 -53.10
CA ALA A 851 2.06 23.75 -53.78
C ALA A 851 0.93 23.37 -54.75
N TRP A 852 -0.31 23.81 -54.49
CA TRP A 852 -1.50 23.28 -55.17
C TRP A 852 -2.39 24.35 -55.79
N ASP A 853 -2.94 24.07 -56.96
CA ASP A 853 -4.09 24.78 -57.54
C ASP A 853 -5.38 23.98 -57.31
N LYS A 854 -6.37 24.57 -56.64
CA LYS A 854 -7.70 23.96 -56.46
C LYS A 854 -8.41 23.90 -57.83
N ARG A 855 -8.94 22.73 -58.20
CA ARG A 855 -9.59 22.47 -59.49
C ARG A 855 -11.10 22.45 -59.40
#